data_AF-A0A9W7CV91-F1
#
_entry.id   AF-A0A9W7CV91-F1
#
_cell.length_a   1.000
_cell.length_b   1.000
_cell.length_c   1.000
_cell.angle_alpha   90.00
_cell.angle_beta   90.00
_cell.angle_gamma   90.00
#
_symmetry.space_group_name_H-M   'P 1'
#
loop_
_entity.id
_entity.type
_entity.pdbx_description
1 polymer ?
#
loop_
_entity_poly.entity_id
_entity_poly.type
_entity_poly.pdbx_seq_one_letter_code
_entity_poly.pdbx_strand_id
1 'polypeptide(L)'
;MVKFFCAVDGAVFEADIDQGASVSALKGKIHEKRMFQFPADDLQLFLAKTEGGAWLTKADVKNGVKDTTGLKLLDAGRAKLRHVGLSDEDVGEVAEEEEEEEEEEGKGPVHVLVVVPEHYAPHVPTVSVRTRAREGTKQVESAVKRHKGIVSKWEWKQEEEPIYCLEDNRMFFVNRETATEQLLKTHEQNYTRAMNKGGMTWEIPLVDNVSGLGKSTFGQEYIRRCNQKWDTLSDKREGKFLDVIRKSHTINIQLFPMDILAEEGNFDAAKAGLSLINHVRFYFEVLCENMPRALNPTALTNRPFTLSLSDLTAEVGPLFIVFDDIGASFDHAKLTDDIKRGERFMTFCDQVLHPLLSIEKIFFLIAGRASFLNYVGFRLTNRNMVSTPFVFPRLSLYLLRPPAIEEIIRKTYLDGREKVTIMEHCSLEDKHVTEVAVSLFKKTFGHPRSLVGAFKMCHTYDDFINYVAPDAPDAKIDWKVFAEELRHYEKPLRCLMDCLVYTEDNSVDLSGTWRGEGGKISTLDAIANRFGIAWEGTVTQAKLYMPSHVQRVIFASVYPPKELLEKVTPAIGEISIDYADQFELICLTRFQELFHEERYPKDVLPSFFPDKQLFGQCLVQFAKSTCWMPNIARSGNTHPGGFDKVMTCIDDVLIQLGRLSLKPLPQSASPDILLITMLPDGRKLMVGVAVKSYTGSSVTKKTVEEECNKFNRMLGSSMVSLNVLIVCATAFAKEFNVMFTNRDGTTAKSALYPSGDAAYVNEIILLNLSTSESRAEFFGIQENVVLQETLESVLKQTRVDTVLPVAEIIEGE
;
A
#
# COMPACT_ATOMS: atom_id res chain seq x y z
N MET A 1 -15.96 -11.91 46.16
CA MET A 1 -15.09 -11.65 44.99
C MET A 1 -13.68 -11.55 45.51
N VAL A 2 -12.69 -12.00 44.76
CA VAL A 2 -11.28 -11.89 45.13
C VAL A 2 -10.64 -10.82 44.24
N LYS A 3 -9.80 -9.98 44.84
CA LYS A 3 -9.07 -8.90 44.16
C LYS A 3 -7.67 -9.41 43.79
N PHE A 4 -7.35 -9.42 42.50
CA PHE A 4 -6.02 -9.82 42.01
C PHE A 4 -5.26 -8.62 41.46
N PHE A 5 -3.94 -8.65 41.61
CA PHE A 5 -3.03 -7.72 40.94
C PHE A 5 -2.40 -8.43 39.75
N CYS A 6 -2.73 -7.96 38.55
CA CYS A 6 -2.25 -8.49 37.29
C CYS A 6 -1.20 -7.56 36.70
N ALA A 7 -0.17 -8.10 36.06
CA ALA A 7 0.84 -7.30 35.39
C ALA A 7 0.97 -7.65 33.91
N VAL A 8 0.95 -6.64 33.05
CA VAL A 8 1.24 -6.75 31.60
C VAL A 8 2.26 -5.67 31.25
N ASP A 9 3.35 -6.02 30.56
CA ASP A 9 4.35 -5.06 30.04
C ASP A 9 4.83 -4.03 31.07
N GLY A 10 5.12 -4.47 32.29
CA GLY A 10 5.58 -3.58 33.37
C GLY A 10 4.47 -2.80 34.09
N ALA A 11 3.23 -2.83 33.59
CA ALA A 11 2.09 -2.16 34.20
C ALA A 11 1.26 -3.11 35.07
N VAL A 12 1.09 -2.77 36.36
CA VAL A 12 0.28 -3.52 37.32
C VAL A 12 -1.11 -2.88 37.44
N PHE A 13 -2.16 -3.69 37.42
CA PHE A 13 -3.55 -3.26 37.57
C PHE A 13 -4.38 -4.31 38.33
N GLU A 14 -5.48 -3.86 38.89
CA GLU A 14 -6.38 -4.69 39.69
C GLU A 14 -7.41 -5.44 38.84
N ALA A 15 -7.84 -6.63 39.26
CA ALA A 15 -8.94 -7.36 38.64
C ALA A 15 -9.79 -8.07 39.70
N ASP A 16 -11.04 -7.65 39.85
CA ASP A 16 -11.98 -8.26 40.81
C ASP A 16 -12.79 -9.39 40.18
N ILE A 17 -12.64 -10.64 40.60
CA ILE A 17 -13.40 -11.75 40.00
C ILE A 17 -13.82 -12.78 41.05
N ASP A 18 -14.90 -13.52 40.78
CA ASP A 18 -15.34 -14.60 41.65
C ASP A 18 -14.29 -15.73 41.68
N GLN A 19 -13.85 -16.17 42.86
CA GLN A 19 -12.90 -17.28 43.02
C GLN A 19 -13.40 -18.62 42.45
N GLY A 20 -14.71 -18.79 42.29
CA GLY A 20 -15.35 -19.91 41.63
C GLY A 20 -15.35 -19.83 40.10
N ALA A 21 -14.96 -18.69 39.53
CA ALA A 21 -14.81 -18.48 38.09
C ALA A 21 -13.62 -19.26 37.53
N SER A 22 -13.59 -19.42 36.20
CA SER A 22 -12.54 -20.12 35.49
C SER A 22 -11.39 -19.20 35.09
N VAL A 23 -10.23 -19.78 34.76
CA VAL A 23 -9.10 -19.06 34.15
C VAL A 23 -9.52 -18.34 32.86
N SER A 24 -10.40 -18.92 32.05
CA SER A 24 -10.94 -18.25 30.85
C SER A 24 -11.75 -16.98 31.17
N ALA A 25 -12.49 -16.95 32.28
CA ALA A 25 -13.21 -15.77 32.71
C ALA A 25 -12.23 -14.66 33.18
N LEU A 26 -11.12 -15.05 33.82
CA LEU A 26 -10.05 -14.11 34.17
C LEU A 26 -9.35 -13.55 32.92
N LYS A 27 -9.03 -14.39 31.91
CA LYS A 27 -8.53 -13.93 30.61
C LYS A 27 -9.48 -12.92 29.97
N GLY A 28 -10.78 -13.22 29.94
CA GLY A 28 -11.82 -12.32 29.41
C GLY A 28 -11.84 -10.97 30.13
N LYS A 29 -11.76 -10.97 31.47
CA LYS A 29 -11.75 -9.75 32.26
C LYS A 29 -10.49 -8.90 32.06
N ILE A 30 -9.32 -9.55 31.97
CA ILE A 30 -8.05 -8.86 31.66
C ILE A 30 -8.12 -8.26 30.25
N HIS A 31 -8.61 -9.02 29.27
CA HIS A 31 -8.80 -8.57 27.90
C HIS A 31 -9.72 -7.35 27.82
N GLU A 32 -10.87 -7.39 28.50
CA GLU A 32 -11.81 -6.26 28.57
C GLU A 32 -11.17 -5.03 29.22
N LYS A 33 -10.46 -5.22 30.34
CA LYS A 33 -9.85 -4.12 31.10
C LYS A 33 -8.64 -3.49 30.40
N ARG A 34 -7.90 -4.27 29.60
CA ARG A 34 -6.72 -3.81 28.85
C ARG A 34 -7.02 -3.50 27.37
N MET A 35 -8.23 -3.80 26.91
CA MET A 35 -8.71 -3.57 25.54
C MET A 35 -7.79 -4.15 24.47
N PHE A 36 -7.34 -5.40 24.65
CA PHE A 36 -6.54 -6.08 23.64
C PHE A 36 -7.35 -6.31 22.34
N GLN A 37 -6.66 -6.32 21.20
CA GLN A 37 -7.28 -6.45 19.86
C GLN A 37 -7.31 -7.90 19.34
N PHE A 38 -6.90 -8.86 20.17
CA PHE A 38 -6.81 -10.28 19.84
C PHE A 38 -7.65 -11.09 20.84
N PRO A 39 -8.20 -12.26 20.47
CA PRO A 39 -9.04 -13.07 21.34
C PRO A 39 -8.45 -13.26 22.74
N ALA A 40 -9.27 -13.09 23.77
CA ALA A 40 -8.84 -13.25 25.16
C ALA A 40 -8.14 -14.61 25.43
N ASP A 41 -8.49 -15.65 24.68
CA ASP A 41 -7.92 -16.99 24.80
C ASP A 41 -6.43 -17.04 24.41
N ASP A 42 -5.96 -16.11 23.58
CA ASP A 42 -4.56 -16.02 23.15
C ASP A 42 -3.66 -15.39 24.24
N LEU A 43 -4.23 -14.84 25.32
CA LEU A 43 -3.45 -14.39 26.48
C LEU A 43 -2.79 -15.59 27.18
N GLN A 44 -1.51 -15.47 27.51
CA GLN A 44 -0.84 -16.43 28.39
C GLN A 44 -0.78 -15.84 29.81
N LEU A 45 -1.33 -16.58 30.78
CA LEU A 45 -1.36 -16.18 32.18
C LEU A 45 -0.42 -17.08 32.98
N PHE A 46 0.47 -16.48 33.76
CA PHE A 46 1.38 -17.18 34.66
C PHE A 46 1.07 -16.79 36.11
N LEU A 47 1.15 -17.76 37.01
CA LEU A 47 1.11 -17.48 38.44
C LEU A 47 2.42 -16.79 38.82
N ALA A 48 2.34 -15.56 39.32
CA ALA A 48 3.50 -14.73 39.63
C ALA A 48 4.12 -15.08 41.00
N LYS A 49 4.20 -16.39 41.29
CA LYS A 49 4.75 -16.95 42.53
C LYS A 49 6.08 -17.64 42.21
N THR A 50 7.13 -17.23 42.90
CA THR A 50 8.49 -17.78 42.76
C THR A 50 8.57 -19.21 43.31
N GLU A 51 9.64 -19.94 42.98
CA GLU A 51 9.88 -21.30 43.50
C GLU A 51 9.97 -21.35 45.03
N GLY A 52 10.35 -20.25 45.67
CA GLY A 52 10.38 -20.09 47.14
C GLY A 52 9.02 -19.81 47.79
N GLY A 53 7.94 -19.70 47.01
CA GLY A 53 6.59 -19.44 47.51
C GLY A 53 6.24 -17.97 47.73
N ALA A 54 7.13 -17.03 47.41
CA ALA A 54 6.87 -15.59 47.48
C ALA A 54 6.29 -15.05 46.17
N TRP A 55 5.40 -14.04 46.24
CA TRP A 55 4.87 -13.32 45.09
C TRP A 55 5.93 -12.38 44.48
N LEU A 56 5.87 -12.15 43.17
CA LEU A 56 6.63 -11.09 42.52
C LEU A 56 6.13 -9.73 42.99
N THR A 57 7.00 -8.74 43.09
CA THR A 57 6.62 -7.37 43.46
C THR A 57 6.44 -6.48 42.23
N LYS A 58 5.76 -5.34 42.40
CA LYS A 58 5.66 -4.30 41.36
C LYS A 58 7.05 -3.80 40.90
N ALA A 59 8.04 -3.75 41.81
CA ALA A 59 9.42 -3.41 41.48
C ALA A 59 10.09 -4.49 40.59
N ASP A 60 9.87 -5.77 40.87
CA ASP A 60 10.41 -6.87 40.04
C ASP A 60 9.92 -6.76 38.60
N VAL A 61 8.62 -6.54 38.41
CA VAL A 61 8.00 -6.42 37.09
C VAL A 61 8.49 -5.17 36.33
N LYS A 62 8.71 -4.04 37.02
CA LYS A 62 9.25 -2.81 36.40
C LYS A 62 10.72 -2.93 35.99
N ASN A 63 11.51 -3.73 36.69
CA ASN A 63 12.93 -3.95 36.37
C ASN A 63 13.16 -4.94 35.22
N GLY A 64 12.08 -5.46 34.62
CA GLY A 64 12.11 -6.22 33.37
C GLY A 64 12.20 -7.72 33.56
N VAL A 65 11.16 -8.33 34.13
CA VAL A 65 10.93 -9.78 34.04
C VAL A 65 10.62 -10.13 32.58
N LYS A 66 11.67 -10.38 31.78
CA LYS A 66 11.53 -10.88 30.40
C LYS A 66 11.44 -12.40 30.31
N ASP A 67 11.73 -13.11 31.39
CA ASP A 67 11.80 -14.56 31.40
C ASP A 67 10.68 -15.15 32.26
N THR A 68 9.76 -15.91 31.64
CA THR A 68 8.70 -16.65 32.33
C THR A 68 9.16 -18.04 32.80
N THR A 69 10.43 -18.37 32.58
CA THR A 69 11.04 -19.64 32.99
C THR A 69 10.96 -19.80 34.50
N GLY A 70 10.33 -20.89 34.95
CA GLY A 70 10.12 -21.17 36.39
C GLY A 70 8.76 -20.72 36.95
N LEU A 71 7.96 -19.96 36.19
CA LEU A 71 6.59 -19.61 36.59
C LEU A 71 5.57 -20.66 36.11
N LYS A 72 4.52 -20.89 36.91
CA LYS A 72 3.47 -21.85 36.56
C LYS A 72 2.48 -21.25 35.55
N LEU A 73 2.45 -21.80 34.33
CA LEU A 73 1.46 -21.45 33.31
C LEU A 73 0.05 -21.90 33.72
N LEU A 74 -0.93 -21.02 33.58
CA LEU A 74 -2.34 -21.27 33.82
C LEU A 74 -3.03 -21.69 32.50
N ASP A 75 -2.67 -22.86 31.98
CA ASP A 75 -3.10 -23.32 30.64
C ASP A 75 -4.51 -23.96 30.62
N ALA A 76 -5.00 -24.44 31.77
CA ALA A 76 -6.30 -25.09 31.86
C ALA A 76 -7.44 -24.06 31.92
N GLY A 77 -7.93 -23.59 30.77
CA GLY A 77 -8.98 -22.56 30.68
C GLY A 77 -10.27 -22.83 31.48
N ARG A 78 -10.61 -24.10 31.76
CA ARG A 78 -11.77 -24.51 32.59
C ARG A 78 -11.47 -24.70 34.08
N ALA A 79 -10.20 -24.65 34.49
CA ALA A 79 -9.84 -24.77 35.90
C ALA A 79 -10.37 -23.56 36.66
N LYS A 80 -10.93 -23.80 37.85
CA LYS A 80 -11.42 -22.74 38.73
C LYS A 80 -10.24 -22.03 39.39
N LEU A 81 -10.32 -20.72 39.57
CA LEU A 81 -9.24 -19.89 40.15
C LEU A 81 -8.78 -20.43 41.51
N ARG A 82 -9.73 -20.82 42.37
CA ARG A 82 -9.46 -21.47 43.67
C ARG A 82 -8.68 -22.80 43.60
N HIS A 83 -8.56 -23.45 42.44
CA HIS A 83 -7.81 -24.71 42.28
C HIS A 83 -6.45 -24.51 41.58
N VAL A 84 -6.11 -23.27 41.21
CA VAL A 84 -4.86 -22.96 40.48
C VAL A 84 -3.91 -22.05 41.27
N GLY A 85 -4.12 -21.90 42.58
CA GLY A 85 -3.31 -21.05 43.46
C GLY A 85 -3.72 -19.58 43.45
N LEU A 86 -4.97 -19.30 43.07
CA LEU A 86 -5.62 -17.98 43.08
C LEU A 86 -6.91 -18.06 43.92
N SER A 87 -6.81 -18.59 45.14
CA SER A 87 -7.89 -18.55 46.13
C SER A 87 -7.74 -17.32 47.04
N ASP A 88 -8.82 -16.94 47.71
CA ASP A 88 -8.80 -15.85 48.71
C ASP A 88 -7.75 -16.10 49.81
N GLU A 89 -7.60 -17.37 50.21
CA GLU A 89 -6.62 -17.84 51.20
C GLU A 89 -5.17 -17.77 50.67
N ASP A 90 -4.96 -17.91 49.35
CA ASP A 90 -3.63 -17.88 48.72
C ASP A 90 -3.11 -16.45 48.47
N VAL A 91 -4.03 -15.50 48.24
CA VAL A 91 -3.75 -14.11 47.86
C VAL A 91 -3.46 -13.25 49.10
N GLY A 92 -3.98 -13.64 50.26
CA GLY A 92 -3.70 -13.00 51.57
C GLY A 92 -4.35 -11.63 51.71
N GLU A 93 -5.13 -11.42 52.78
CA GLU A 93 -5.52 -10.07 53.20
C GLU A 93 -4.29 -9.40 53.82
N VAL A 94 -3.66 -8.48 53.10
CA VAL A 94 -2.72 -7.53 53.70
C VAL A 94 -3.57 -6.54 54.49
N ALA A 95 -3.25 -6.33 55.76
CA ALA A 95 -3.98 -5.36 56.58
C ALA A 95 -3.87 -3.97 55.94
N GLU A 96 -4.96 -3.19 55.92
CA GLU A 96 -5.03 -1.86 55.26
C GLU A 96 -3.89 -0.91 55.70
N GLU A 97 -3.32 -1.11 56.89
CA GLU A 97 -2.20 -0.32 57.43
C GLU A 97 -0.81 -0.73 56.88
N GLU A 98 -0.64 -1.97 56.39
CA GLU A 98 0.61 -2.45 55.76
C GLU A 98 0.62 -2.18 54.23
N GLU A 99 -0.55 -2.02 53.59
CA GLU A 99 -0.67 -1.69 52.16
C GLU A 99 -0.13 -0.28 51.83
N GLU A 100 -0.39 0.72 52.67
CA GLU A 100 0.06 2.10 52.40
C GLU A 100 1.60 2.26 52.48
N GLU A 101 2.27 1.57 53.41
CA GLU A 101 3.75 1.63 53.53
C GLU A 101 4.46 0.81 52.43
N GLU A 102 3.89 -0.32 51.98
CA GLU A 102 4.47 -1.12 50.89
C GLU A 102 4.19 -0.56 49.48
N GLU A 103 3.10 0.20 49.30
CA GLU A 103 2.80 0.90 48.03
C GLU A 103 3.75 2.08 47.77
N GLU A 104 4.16 2.83 48.81
CA GLU A 104 5.14 3.93 48.66
C GLU A 104 6.55 3.41 48.29
N GLU A 105 6.91 2.19 48.66
CA GLU A 105 8.19 1.54 48.31
C GLU A 105 8.12 0.60 47.08
N GLY A 106 6.93 0.39 46.50
CA GLY A 106 6.74 -0.47 45.31
C GLY A 106 6.88 -1.98 45.58
N LYS A 107 6.68 -2.40 46.84
CA LYS A 107 6.82 -3.80 47.31
C LYS A 107 5.54 -4.63 47.17
N GLY A 108 4.42 -4.02 46.80
CA GLY A 108 3.13 -4.72 46.69
C GLY A 108 3.15 -5.94 45.74
N PRO A 109 2.40 -7.00 46.05
CA PRO A 109 2.44 -8.29 45.35
C PRO A 109 1.73 -8.25 43.99
N VAL A 110 2.31 -8.96 43.03
CA VAL A 110 1.72 -9.28 41.72
C VAL A 110 1.32 -10.75 41.76
N HIS A 111 0.05 -11.01 41.48
CA HIS A 111 -0.56 -12.34 41.57
C HIS A 111 -0.54 -13.07 40.22
N VAL A 112 -0.72 -12.34 39.12
CA VAL A 112 -0.78 -12.89 37.76
C VAL A 112 0.10 -12.08 36.81
N LEU A 113 1.02 -12.76 36.12
CA LEU A 113 1.79 -12.18 35.04
C LEU A 113 1.12 -12.54 33.70
N VAL A 114 0.89 -11.54 32.86
CA VAL A 114 0.16 -11.66 31.60
C VAL A 114 1.12 -11.41 30.45
N VAL A 115 1.23 -12.36 29.53
CA VAL A 115 2.04 -12.25 28.33
C VAL A 115 1.14 -12.10 27.11
N VAL A 116 1.43 -11.07 26.31
CA VAL A 116 0.77 -10.76 25.04
C VAL A 116 1.52 -11.49 23.91
N PRO A 117 0.84 -12.19 22.98
CA PRO A 117 1.50 -12.84 21.86
C PRO A 117 2.27 -11.85 20.96
N GLU A 118 3.50 -12.20 20.55
CA GLU A 118 4.41 -11.32 19.79
C GLU A 118 3.82 -10.77 18.48
N HIS A 119 2.89 -11.48 17.86
CA HIS A 119 2.21 -11.03 16.62
C HIS A 119 1.20 -9.89 16.85
N TYR A 120 0.83 -9.62 18.10
CA TYR A 120 -0.13 -8.60 18.50
C TYR A 120 0.44 -7.56 19.48
N ALA A 121 1.72 -7.68 19.85
CA ALA A 121 2.36 -6.64 20.64
C ALA A 121 2.35 -5.33 19.84
N PRO A 122 1.88 -4.20 20.40
CA PRO A 122 2.08 -2.91 19.76
C PRO A 122 3.59 -2.72 19.58
N HIS A 123 4.02 -2.31 18.38
CA HIS A 123 5.38 -1.83 18.18
C HIS A 123 5.59 -0.61 19.09
N VAL A 124 6.09 -0.86 20.30
CA VAL A 124 6.69 0.18 21.14
C VAL A 124 7.86 0.73 20.33
N PRO A 125 7.94 2.03 20.04
CA PRO A 125 9.16 2.59 19.50
C PRO A 125 10.25 2.34 20.54
N THR A 126 11.26 1.55 20.19
CA THR A 126 12.41 1.26 21.04
C THR A 126 13.23 2.54 21.23
N VAL A 127 12.77 3.46 22.07
CA VAL A 127 13.65 4.50 22.62
C VAL A 127 14.49 3.81 23.68
N SER A 128 15.72 3.46 23.33
CA SER A 128 16.71 2.94 24.27
C SER A 128 17.17 4.04 25.23
N VAL A 129 16.38 4.32 26.27
CA VAL A 129 16.85 5.12 27.40
C VAL A 129 17.84 4.28 28.21
N ARG A 130 19.14 4.55 28.06
CA ARG A 130 20.18 4.02 28.96
C ARG A 130 20.63 5.12 29.91
N THR A 131 20.21 5.04 31.17
CA THR A 131 20.74 5.83 32.28
C THR A 131 22.18 5.40 32.58
N ARG A 132 23.16 6.30 32.35
CA ARG A 132 24.46 6.22 33.00
C ARG A 132 24.35 6.92 34.35
N ALA A 133 24.44 6.15 35.43
CA ALA A 133 24.71 6.69 36.76
C ALA A 133 26.07 7.40 36.72
N ARG A 134 26.08 8.69 37.05
CA ARG A 134 27.30 9.44 37.32
C ARG A 134 27.21 9.97 38.74
N GLU A 135 27.94 9.32 39.63
CA GLU A 135 28.25 9.83 40.96
C GLU A 135 28.84 11.25 40.83
N GLY A 136 28.26 12.17 41.58
CA GLY A 136 28.63 13.58 41.58
C GLY A 136 27.98 14.26 42.77
N THR A 137 28.58 14.10 43.94
CA THR A 137 28.38 14.88 45.17
C THR A 137 28.08 16.35 44.87
N LYS A 138 26.90 16.83 45.29
CA LYS A 138 26.68 18.26 45.54
C LYS A 138 25.98 18.47 46.88
N GLN A 139 26.58 19.43 47.59
CA GLN A 139 26.33 19.84 48.95
C GLN A 139 24.90 20.34 49.16
N VAL A 140 24.43 20.08 50.38
CA VAL A 140 23.26 20.65 51.01
C VAL A 140 23.46 22.16 51.18
N GLU A 141 22.61 22.97 50.55
CA GLU A 141 22.32 24.32 51.04
C GLU A 141 20.81 24.58 51.04
N SER A 142 20.31 24.86 52.23
CA SER A 142 18.93 25.19 52.57
C SER A 142 18.51 26.55 52.04
N ALA A 143 17.32 26.66 51.44
CA ALA A 143 16.62 27.95 51.37
C ALA A 143 15.09 27.80 51.40
N VAL A 144 14.53 28.47 52.39
CA VAL A 144 13.14 28.63 52.80
C VAL A 144 12.22 29.17 51.69
N LYS A 145 10.99 28.64 51.69
CA LYS A 145 9.77 29.04 50.96
C LYS A 145 9.60 30.55 50.74
N ARG A 146 9.31 30.96 49.49
CA ARG A 146 8.40 32.08 49.16
C ARG A 146 7.61 31.79 47.87
N HIS A 147 6.29 31.78 48.01
CA HIS A 147 5.32 31.68 46.91
C HIS A 147 5.30 32.98 46.08
N LYS A 148 5.54 32.85 44.78
CA LYS A 148 4.97 33.69 43.71
C LYS A 148 4.71 32.76 42.53
N GLY A 149 3.47 32.74 42.03
CA GLY A 149 3.05 31.90 40.93
C GLY A 149 3.92 32.14 39.68
N ILE A 150 4.86 31.23 39.46
CA ILE A 150 5.50 31.02 38.18
C ILE A 150 4.67 29.88 37.58
N VAL A 151 3.82 30.19 36.60
CA VAL A 151 3.39 29.15 35.65
C VAL A 151 4.69 28.73 34.98
N SER A 152 5.26 27.60 35.41
CA SER A 152 6.39 27.01 34.71
C SER A 152 5.93 26.79 33.28
N LYS A 153 6.51 27.56 32.35
CA LYS A 153 6.27 27.40 30.92
C LYS A 153 6.55 25.94 30.58
N TRP A 154 5.66 25.28 29.85
CA TRP A 154 5.88 23.89 29.45
C TRP A 154 7.22 23.79 28.70
N GLU A 155 8.09 22.89 29.16
CA GLU A 155 9.39 22.64 28.56
C GLU A 155 9.39 21.22 28.02
N TRP A 156 9.48 21.13 26.70
CA TRP A 156 9.67 19.86 26.02
C TRP A 156 11.09 19.35 26.29
N LYS A 157 11.22 18.03 26.44
CA LYS A 157 12.55 17.41 26.48
C LYS A 157 13.29 17.77 25.20
N GLN A 158 14.59 18.00 25.32
CA GLN A 158 15.43 18.24 24.15
C GLN A 158 15.36 17.00 23.25
N GLU A 159 14.82 17.16 22.04
CA GLU A 159 14.78 16.08 21.06
C GLU A 159 16.23 15.70 20.69
N GLU A 160 16.62 14.47 21.00
CA GLU A 160 17.90 13.92 20.56
C GLU A 160 17.89 13.71 19.04
N GLU A 161 19.07 13.76 18.41
CA GLU A 161 19.16 13.49 16.98
C GLU A 161 18.65 12.07 16.67
N PRO A 162 17.71 11.91 15.73
CA PRO A 162 17.16 10.60 15.41
C PRO A 162 18.26 9.67 14.92
N ILE A 163 18.36 8.50 15.54
CA ILE A 163 19.22 7.42 15.08
C ILE A 163 18.47 6.67 13.99
N TYR A 164 19.00 6.68 12.78
CA TYR A 164 18.46 5.91 11.67
C TYR A 164 19.09 4.52 11.68
N CYS A 165 18.32 3.50 12.06
CA CYS A 165 18.80 2.12 12.07
C CYS A 165 17.88 1.15 11.31
N LEU A 166 18.49 0.15 10.66
CA LEU A 166 17.77 -0.87 9.91
C LEU A 166 16.97 -1.82 10.80
N GLU A 167 17.41 -2.09 12.04
CA GLU A 167 16.66 -2.89 13.01
C GLU A 167 15.22 -2.36 13.16
N ASP A 168 15.08 -1.05 13.35
CA ASP A 168 13.80 -0.34 13.47
C ASP A 168 13.09 -0.07 12.12
N ASN A 169 13.59 -0.63 11.01
CA ASN A 169 13.15 -0.33 9.64
C ASN A 169 13.27 1.15 9.25
N ARG A 170 14.24 1.88 9.82
CA ARG A 170 14.45 3.31 9.60
C ARG A 170 15.73 3.59 8.82
N MET A 171 15.58 4.04 7.59
CA MET A 171 16.70 4.54 6.77
C MET A 171 16.96 6.01 7.02
N PHE A 172 18.19 6.46 6.77
CA PHE A 172 18.53 7.87 6.77
C PHE A 172 17.58 8.65 5.85
N PHE A 173 16.99 9.74 6.37
CA PHE A 173 15.93 10.44 5.67
C PHE A 173 16.49 11.39 4.59
N VAL A 174 16.07 11.19 3.34
CA VAL A 174 16.63 11.85 2.15
C VAL A 174 15.56 12.16 1.10
N ASN A 175 15.82 13.17 0.27
CA ASN A 175 15.04 13.50 -0.94
C ASN A 175 13.55 13.77 -0.67
N ARG A 176 13.26 14.72 0.22
CA ARG A 176 11.90 15.09 0.65
C ARG A 176 11.67 16.60 0.70
N GLU A 177 12.56 17.37 0.10
CA GLU A 177 12.59 18.83 0.12
C GLU A 177 11.35 19.41 -0.58
N THR A 178 10.99 18.90 -1.76
CA THR A 178 9.80 19.35 -2.51
C THR A 178 8.51 19.11 -1.73
N ALA A 179 8.34 17.91 -1.14
CA ALA A 179 7.16 17.60 -0.32
C ALA A 179 7.10 18.51 0.94
N THR A 180 8.26 18.80 1.52
CA THR A 180 8.39 19.73 2.67
C THR A 180 7.96 21.14 2.27
N GLU A 181 8.38 21.63 1.11
CA GLU A 181 7.99 22.94 0.57
C GLU A 181 6.50 23.02 0.24
N GLN A 182 5.94 21.98 -0.38
CA GLN A 182 4.51 21.88 -0.66
C GLN A 182 3.70 21.96 0.64
N LEU A 183 4.10 21.21 1.68
CA LEU A 183 3.41 21.21 2.97
C LEU A 183 3.56 22.54 3.70
N LEU A 184 4.77 23.13 3.71
CA LEU A 184 5.01 24.47 4.27
C LEU A 184 4.10 25.52 3.65
N LYS A 185 3.98 25.53 2.31
CA LYS A 185 3.12 26.47 1.59
C LYS A 185 1.65 26.31 1.98
N THR A 186 1.14 25.08 2.02
CA THR A 186 -0.24 24.80 2.42
C THR A 186 -0.49 25.22 3.88
N HIS A 187 0.45 24.95 4.79
CA HIS A 187 0.34 25.38 6.18
C HIS A 187 0.39 26.91 6.35
N GLU A 188 1.23 27.61 5.59
CA GLU A 188 1.28 29.08 5.60
C GLU A 188 -0.05 29.70 5.16
N GLN A 189 -0.67 29.13 4.12
CA GLN A 189 -1.96 29.58 3.60
C GLN A 189 -3.07 29.37 4.64
N ASN A 190 -3.14 28.18 5.25
CA ASN A 190 -4.13 27.90 6.29
C ASN A 190 -3.92 28.73 7.56
N TYR A 191 -2.67 28.91 8.00
CA TYR A 191 -2.31 29.75 9.14
C TYR A 191 -2.77 31.20 8.94
N THR A 192 -2.51 31.76 7.75
CA THR A 192 -2.92 33.12 7.42
C THR A 192 -4.45 33.27 7.44
N ARG A 193 -5.19 32.25 6.98
CA ARG A 193 -6.66 32.23 7.03
C ARG A 193 -7.20 32.14 8.46
N ALA A 194 -6.61 31.27 9.28
CA ALA A 194 -6.98 31.15 10.69
C ALA A 194 -6.79 32.47 11.44
N MET A 195 -5.63 33.12 11.26
CA MET A 195 -5.30 34.43 11.84
C MET A 195 -6.27 35.54 11.41
N ASN A 196 -6.67 35.55 10.13
CA ASN A 196 -7.58 36.56 9.59
C ASN A 196 -9.06 36.24 9.83
N LYS A 197 -9.38 35.08 10.42
CA LYS A 197 -10.75 34.57 10.63
C LYS A 197 -11.61 34.64 9.36
N GLY A 198 -11.02 34.32 8.19
CA GLY A 198 -11.67 34.49 6.90
C GLY A 198 -11.07 33.68 5.76
N GLY A 199 -11.91 33.31 4.79
CA GLY A 199 -11.58 32.53 3.60
C GLY A 199 -12.71 31.58 3.19
N MET A 200 -12.99 31.44 1.89
CA MET A 200 -14.04 30.55 1.35
C MET A 200 -13.56 29.12 1.10
N THR A 201 -12.24 28.88 1.12
CA THR A 201 -11.65 27.60 0.72
C THR A 201 -10.52 27.25 1.66
N TRP A 202 -10.56 26.06 2.24
CA TRP A 202 -9.59 25.52 3.17
C TRP A 202 -8.79 24.39 2.53
N GLU A 203 -7.52 24.22 2.91
CA GLU A 203 -6.65 23.19 2.32
C GLU A 203 -6.40 22.04 3.29
N ILE A 204 -6.67 20.82 2.87
CA ILE A 204 -6.41 19.59 3.65
C ILE A 204 -5.23 18.88 3.00
N PRO A 205 -3.99 18.99 3.56
CA PRO A 205 -2.82 18.38 2.98
C PRO A 205 -2.90 16.85 3.08
N LEU A 206 -2.72 16.19 1.95
CA LEU A 206 -2.86 14.74 1.80
C LEU A 206 -1.59 14.14 1.21
N VAL A 207 -1.09 13.07 1.80
CA VAL A 207 -0.04 12.23 1.21
C VAL A 207 -0.60 10.81 1.01
N ASP A 208 -1.01 10.52 -0.22
CA ASP A 208 -1.71 9.29 -0.61
C ASP A 208 -0.92 8.40 -1.59
N ASN A 209 0.40 8.62 -1.69
CA ASN A 209 1.28 7.86 -2.57
C ASN A 209 1.28 6.36 -2.22
N VAL A 210 1.85 5.54 -3.11
CA VAL A 210 1.92 4.08 -2.95
C VAL A 210 2.49 3.65 -1.60
N SER A 211 2.04 2.51 -1.11
CA SER A 211 2.46 1.99 0.20
C SER A 211 3.96 1.72 0.19
N GLY A 212 4.70 2.23 1.19
CA GLY A 212 6.13 1.97 1.33
C GLY A 212 7.05 3.11 0.90
N LEU A 213 6.51 4.23 0.42
CA LEU A 213 7.29 5.43 0.10
C LEU A 213 7.75 6.28 1.31
N GLY A 214 7.45 5.84 2.54
CA GLY A 214 7.85 6.56 3.76
C GLY A 214 6.96 7.74 4.14
N LYS A 215 5.63 7.60 3.99
CA LYS A 215 4.64 8.62 4.39
C LYS A 215 4.70 8.94 5.90
N SER A 216 4.66 7.89 6.72
CA SER A 216 4.78 7.96 8.18
C SER A 216 6.07 8.66 8.60
N THR A 217 7.20 8.24 8.02
CA THR A 217 8.52 8.84 8.26
C THR A 217 8.55 10.30 7.82
N PHE A 218 7.94 10.65 6.69
CA PHE A 218 7.85 12.05 6.23
C PHE A 218 7.13 12.94 7.24
N GLY A 219 5.99 12.48 7.79
CA GLY A 219 5.30 13.21 8.85
C GLY A 219 6.19 13.41 10.08
N GLN A 220 6.87 12.36 10.55
CA GLN A 220 7.74 12.43 11.73
C GLN A 220 8.91 13.41 11.54
N GLU A 221 9.46 13.48 10.34
CA GLU A 221 10.67 14.25 10.01
C GLU A 221 10.38 15.71 9.59
N TYR A 222 9.13 16.05 9.29
CA TYR A 222 8.74 17.32 8.68
C TYR A 222 9.23 18.54 9.48
N ILE A 223 8.87 18.64 10.76
CA ILE A 223 9.24 19.79 11.61
C ILE A 223 10.76 19.90 11.75
N ARG A 224 11.43 18.77 11.95
CA ARG A 224 12.89 18.71 12.06
C ARG A 224 13.56 19.24 10.78
N ARG A 225 13.01 18.92 9.60
CA ARG A 225 13.50 19.42 8.31
C ARG A 225 13.26 20.91 8.13
N CYS A 226 12.12 21.43 8.58
CA CYS A 226 11.87 22.86 8.63
C CYS A 226 12.91 23.59 9.48
N ASN A 227 13.29 23.02 10.63
CA ASN A 227 14.32 23.58 11.50
C ASN A 227 15.71 23.61 10.84
N GLN A 228 16.15 22.49 10.25
CA GLN A 228 17.45 22.40 9.57
C GLN A 228 17.58 23.37 8.39
N LYS A 229 16.54 23.46 7.55
CA LYS A 229 16.54 24.37 6.38
C LYS A 229 16.69 25.82 6.81
N TRP A 230 16.04 26.21 7.92
CA TRP A 230 16.12 27.57 8.43
C TRP A 230 17.51 27.94 8.95
N ASP A 231 18.17 27.02 9.65
CA ASP A 231 19.49 27.29 10.23
C ASP A 231 20.57 27.54 9.15
N THR A 232 20.32 27.10 7.91
CA THR A 232 21.17 27.38 6.74
C THR A 232 20.91 28.74 6.05
N LEU A 233 19.81 29.44 6.37
CA LEU A 233 19.48 30.72 5.74
C LEU A 233 20.14 31.88 6.51
N SER A 234 20.96 32.67 5.81
CA SER A 234 21.68 33.84 6.34
C SER A 234 20.76 35.03 6.66
N ASP A 235 19.60 35.11 6.01
CA ASP A 235 18.62 36.19 6.15
C ASP A 235 17.43 35.68 6.98
N LYS A 236 17.55 35.80 8.32
CA LYS A 236 16.50 35.46 9.30
C LYS A 236 15.35 36.46 9.21
N ARG A 237 14.63 36.52 8.08
CA ARG A 237 13.38 37.30 8.01
C ARG A 237 12.36 36.62 8.92
N GLU A 238 12.29 37.08 10.16
CA GLU A 238 11.27 36.70 11.12
C GLU A 238 9.89 36.80 10.47
N GLY A 239 9.23 35.65 10.36
CA GLY A 239 7.86 35.54 9.88
C GLY A 239 7.03 34.90 10.96
N LYS A 240 5.88 35.52 11.31
CA LYS A 240 4.97 35.02 12.36
C LYS A 240 4.59 33.54 12.18
N PHE A 241 4.50 33.05 10.94
CA PHE A 241 4.20 31.64 10.63
C PHE A 241 5.41 30.72 10.85
N LEU A 242 6.57 31.07 10.29
CA LEU A 242 7.78 30.24 10.36
C LEU A 242 8.27 30.08 11.80
N ASP A 243 8.11 31.10 12.64
CA ASP A 243 8.42 31.00 14.07
C ASP A 243 7.46 30.06 14.83
N VAL A 244 6.23 29.90 14.35
CA VAL A 244 5.22 29.04 14.97
C VAL A 244 5.43 27.59 14.52
N ILE A 245 5.55 27.32 13.22
CA ILE A 245 5.70 25.96 12.71
C ILE A 245 6.98 25.28 13.21
N ARG A 246 8.08 26.04 13.40
CA ARG A 246 9.36 25.53 13.93
C ARG A 246 9.32 25.11 15.39
N LYS A 247 8.40 25.72 16.17
CA LYS A 247 8.16 25.40 17.58
C LYS A 247 7.13 24.28 17.74
N SER A 248 6.54 23.82 16.64
CA SER A 248 5.53 22.77 16.68
C SER A 248 6.14 21.47 17.16
N HIS A 249 5.44 20.75 18.03
CA HIS A 249 5.81 19.38 18.36
C HIS A 249 5.00 18.39 17.52
N THR A 250 5.67 17.38 16.99
CA THR A 250 5.03 16.36 16.16
C THR A 250 4.33 15.33 17.03
N ILE A 251 3.04 15.10 16.78
CA ILE A 251 2.24 14.05 17.40
C ILE A 251 1.72 13.15 16.28
N ASN A 252 2.02 11.85 16.36
CA ASN A 252 1.50 10.86 15.43
C ASN A 252 0.26 10.20 16.03
N ILE A 253 -0.83 10.17 15.26
CA ILE A 253 -2.10 9.58 15.65
C ILE A 253 -2.53 8.61 14.57
N GLN A 254 -2.87 7.38 14.99
CA GLN A 254 -3.54 6.41 14.13
C GLN A 254 -4.96 6.23 14.63
N LEU A 255 -5.94 6.52 13.77
CA LEU A 255 -7.35 6.34 14.09
C LEU A 255 -7.83 4.98 13.57
N PHE A 256 -8.72 4.34 14.32
CA PHE A 256 -9.34 3.08 13.96
C PHE A 256 -10.84 3.25 13.71
N PRO A 257 -11.51 2.30 13.04
CA PRO A 257 -12.97 2.33 12.88
C PRO A 257 -13.73 2.57 14.17
N MET A 258 -13.28 1.95 15.26
CA MET A 258 -13.88 2.11 16.58
C MET A 258 -13.74 3.53 17.14
N ASP A 259 -12.82 4.35 16.64
CA ASP A 259 -12.61 5.72 17.11
C ASP A 259 -13.61 6.70 16.48
N ILE A 260 -14.07 6.43 15.26
CA ILE A 260 -14.81 7.39 14.44
C ILE A 260 -16.19 6.90 13.96
N LEU A 261 -16.47 5.60 14.06
CA LEU A 261 -17.75 5.02 13.65
C LEU A 261 -18.59 4.61 14.86
N ALA A 262 -19.91 4.77 14.74
CA ALA A 262 -20.91 4.18 15.64
C ALA A 262 -21.03 2.66 15.40
N GLU A 263 -21.75 1.95 16.28
CA GLU A 263 -21.96 0.48 16.15
C GLU A 263 -22.69 0.10 14.86
N GLU A 264 -23.54 0.99 14.35
CA GLU A 264 -24.22 0.84 13.05
C GLU A 264 -23.31 1.12 11.86
N GLY A 265 -22.08 1.57 12.12
CA GLY A 265 -21.05 1.89 11.14
C GLY A 265 -21.14 3.32 10.58
N ASN A 266 -22.09 4.15 11.00
CA ASN A 266 -22.17 5.55 10.58
C ASN A 266 -21.06 6.39 11.22
N PHE A 267 -20.66 7.48 10.55
CA PHE A 267 -19.69 8.41 11.12
C PHE A 267 -20.28 9.12 12.34
N ASP A 268 -19.53 9.14 13.44
CA ASP A 268 -19.91 9.81 14.69
C ASP A 268 -18.86 10.88 15.02
N ALA A 269 -19.21 12.14 14.83
CA ALA A 269 -18.30 13.26 15.03
C ALA A 269 -17.97 13.52 16.51
N ALA A 270 -18.92 13.29 17.41
CA ALA A 270 -18.68 13.48 18.84
C ALA A 270 -17.67 12.42 19.32
N LYS A 271 -17.86 11.19 18.89
CA LYS A 271 -16.92 10.08 19.13
C LYS A 271 -15.56 10.36 18.49
N ALA A 272 -15.51 10.75 17.22
CA ALA A 272 -14.26 11.05 16.53
C ALA A 272 -13.46 12.19 17.20
N GLY A 273 -14.14 13.26 17.62
CA GLY A 273 -13.52 14.37 18.34
C GLY A 273 -13.01 13.97 19.72
N LEU A 274 -13.75 13.14 20.45
CA LEU A 274 -13.33 12.61 21.75
C LEU A 274 -12.13 11.66 21.60
N SER A 275 -12.17 10.75 20.63
CA SER A 275 -11.07 9.83 20.33
C SER A 275 -9.80 10.58 19.94
N LEU A 276 -9.90 11.65 19.14
CA LEU A 276 -8.76 12.51 18.82
C LEU A 276 -8.08 13.07 20.09
N ILE A 277 -8.86 13.60 21.03
CA ILE A 277 -8.32 14.10 22.31
C ILE A 277 -7.69 12.98 23.13
N ASN A 278 -8.33 11.81 23.17
CA ASN A 278 -7.82 10.67 23.93
C ASN A 278 -6.48 10.17 23.35
N HIS A 279 -6.34 10.13 22.02
CA HIS A 279 -5.07 9.81 21.37
C HIS A 279 -3.98 10.85 21.67
N VAL A 280 -4.32 12.14 21.65
CA VAL A 280 -3.39 13.21 22.08
C VAL A 280 -3.01 13.03 23.56
N ARG A 281 -3.97 12.75 24.44
CA ARG A 281 -3.72 12.52 25.87
C ARG A 281 -2.81 11.31 26.09
N PHE A 282 -3.09 10.21 25.41
CA PHE A 282 -2.29 8.98 25.45
C PHE A 282 -0.84 9.24 25.02
N TYR A 283 -0.62 10.07 23.99
CA TYR A 283 0.72 10.51 23.60
C TYR A 283 1.47 11.15 24.77
N PHE A 284 0.83 12.07 25.51
CA PHE A 284 1.45 12.69 26.69
C PHE A 284 1.62 11.70 27.85
N GLU A 285 0.67 10.79 28.09
CA GLU A 285 0.77 9.75 29.13
C GLU A 285 1.97 8.82 28.93
N VAL A 286 2.24 8.43 27.69
CA VAL A 286 3.27 7.44 27.37
C VAL A 286 4.64 8.09 27.15
N LEU A 287 4.69 9.24 26.49
CA LEU A 287 5.94 9.81 25.98
C LEU A 287 6.42 11.03 26.77
N CYS A 288 5.57 11.62 27.63
CA CYS A 288 5.93 12.77 28.44
C CYS A 288 5.93 12.41 29.94
N GLU A 289 6.83 13.04 30.71
CA GLU A 289 6.90 12.81 32.16
C GLU A 289 5.77 13.49 32.93
N ASN A 290 5.20 14.56 32.36
CA ASN A 290 4.16 15.38 32.96
C ASN A 290 2.93 15.38 32.05
N MET A 291 1.75 15.62 32.64
CA MET A 291 0.49 15.76 31.91
C MET A 291 0.08 17.24 31.84
N PRO A 292 -0.23 17.78 30.64
CA PRO A 292 -0.77 19.13 30.50
C PRO A 292 -2.12 19.28 31.23
N ARG A 293 -2.34 20.41 31.88
CA ARG A 293 -3.60 20.71 32.59
C ARG A 293 -4.80 20.70 31.64
N ALA A 294 -4.60 21.14 30.40
CA ALA A 294 -5.62 21.11 29.35
C ALA A 294 -6.15 19.70 29.04
N LEU A 295 -5.41 18.64 29.41
CA LEU A 295 -5.75 17.24 29.13
C LEU A 295 -6.22 16.47 30.38
N ASN A 296 -6.32 17.12 31.54
CA ASN A 296 -6.86 16.48 32.75
C ASN A 296 -8.30 15.99 32.52
N PRO A 297 -8.68 14.78 33.00
CA PRO A 297 -10.02 14.22 32.79
C PRO A 297 -11.16 15.17 33.17
N THR A 298 -10.99 15.91 34.28
CA THR A 298 -11.94 16.92 34.76
C THR A 298 -12.08 18.12 33.82
N ALA A 299 -11.03 18.48 33.09
CA ALA A 299 -11.02 19.58 32.12
C ALA A 299 -11.63 19.19 30.76
N LEU A 300 -11.72 17.88 30.47
CA LEU A 300 -12.24 17.34 29.21
C LEU A 300 -13.75 17.04 29.24
N THR A 301 -14.36 17.01 30.43
CA THR A 301 -15.77 16.62 30.59
C THR A 301 -16.70 17.65 29.95
N ASN A 302 -17.59 17.22 29.03
CA ASN A 302 -18.57 18.05 28.30
C ASN A 302 -17.98 19.25 27.52
N ARG A 303 -16.71 19.17 27.12
CA ARG A 303 -16.03 20.25 26.41
C ARG A 303 -15.79 19.90 24.93
N PRO A 304 -16.06 20.81 23.98
CA PRO A 304 -15.67 20.63 22.59
C PRO A 304 -14.16 20.42 22.45
N PHE A 305 -13.75 19.41 21.66
CA PHE A 305 -12.35 19.05 21.48
C PHE A 305 -11.48 20.21 20.99
N THR A 306 -12.04 21.11 20.18
CA THR A 306 -11.33 22.30 19.67
C THR A 306 -10.90 23.27 20.76
N LEU A 307 -11.72 23.45 21.79
CA LEU A 307 -11.37 24.29 22.94
C LEU A 307 -10.28 23.63 23.78
N SER A 308 -10.38 22.31 23.98
CA SER A 308 -9.35 21.54 24.70
C SER A 308 -8.00 21.61 23.98
N LEU A 309 -7.98 21.47 22.65
CA LEU A 309 -6.74 21.61 21.87
C LEU A 309 -6.24 23.06 21.83
N SER A 310 -7.13 24.06 21.78
CA SER A 310 -6.73 25.46 21.85
C SER A 310 -6.03 25.79 23.16
N ASP A 311 -6.60 25.36 24.29
CA ASP A 311 -5.98 25.50 25.62
C ASP A 311 -4.67 24.73 25.71
N LEU A 312 -4.64 23.50 25.16
CA LEU A 312 -3.42 22.71 25.09
C LEU A 312 -2.33 23.48 24.36
N THR A 313 -2.59 24.02 23.17
CA THR A 313 -1.57 24.79 22.43
C THR A 313 -1.17 26.11 23.09
N ALA A 314 -1.98 26.63 24.02
CA ALA A 314 -1.61 27.75 24.87
C ALA A 314 -0.65 27.32 26.00
N GLU A 315 -0.80 26.09 26.50
CA GLU A 315 0.04 25.50 27.55
C GLU A 315 1.37 24.95 26.99
N VAL A 316 1.31 24.10 25.97
CA VAL A 316 2.47 23.34 25.46
C VAL A 316 3.11 23.93 24.21
N GLY A 317 2.51 24.96 23.62
CA GLY A 317 2.94 25.54 22.34
C GLY A 317 2.26 24.88 21.14
N PRO A 318 2.68 25.25 19.91
CA PRO A 318 2.04 24.74 18.69
C PRO A 318 2.28 23.24 18.50
N LEU A 319 1.36 22.60 17.78
CA LEU A 319 1.36 21.16 17.55
C LEU A 319 1.22 20.86 16.06
N PHE A 320 1.93 19.83 15.61
CA PHE A 320 1.80 19.25 14.29
C PHE A 320 1.30 17.80 14.41
N ILE A 321 0.08 17.53 13.94
CA ILE A 321 -0.58 16.24 14.09
C ILE A 321 -0.50 15.45 12.78
N VAL A 322 0.15 14.29 12.79
CA VAL A 322 0.15 13.37 11.65
C VAL A 322 -0.95 12.35 11.86
N PHE A 323 -2.00 12.41 11.04
CA PHE A 323 -3.02 11.35 10.96
C PHE A 323 -2.48 10.26 10.06
N ASP A 324 -1.87 9.23 10.67
CA ASP A 324 -1.23 8.14 9.95
C ASP A 324 -2.20 7.01 9.66
N ASP A 325 -1.98 6.36 8.52
CA ASP A 325 -2.80 5.29 7.95
C ASP A 325 -4.33 5.53 7.98
N ILE A 326 -4.76 6.76 7.69
CA ILE A 326 -6.16 7.21 7.81
C ILE A 326 -7.18 6.38 7.00
N GLY A 327 -6.69 5.64 5.99
CA GLY A 327 -7.52 4.87 5.07
C GLY A 327 -8.31 3.76 5.78
N ALA A 328 -7.66 3.05 6.70
CA ALA A 328 -8.24 1.93 7.43
C ALA A 328 -9.29 2.37 8.46
N SER A 329 -9.26 3.64 8.89
CA SER A 329 -10.17 4.19 9.90
C SER A 329 -11.64 4.18 9.46
N PHE A 330 -11.91 4.10 8.16
CA PHE A 330 -13.27 4.15 7.60
C PHE A 330 -13.83 2.77 7.21
N ASP A 331 -13.11 1.70 7.54
CA ASP A 331 -13.50 0.33 7.24
C ASP A 331 -14.55 -0.19 8.22
N HIS A 332 -15.55 -0.92 7.75
CA HIS A 332 -16.58 -1.51 8.61
C HIS A 332 -17.02 -2.87 8.08
N ALA A 333 -17.18 -3.86 8.95
CA ALA A 333 -17.47 -5.25 8.54
C ALA A 333 -18.74 -5.41 7.67
N LYS A 334 -19.68 -4.46 7.76
CA LYS A 334 -20.94 -4.43 6.99
C LYS A 334 -20.89 -3.53 5.74
N LEU A 335 -19.75 -2.91 5.43
CA LEU A 335 -19.60 -2.01 4.28
C LEU A 335 -18.27 -2.21 3.56
N THR A 336 -18.36 -2.60 2.30
CA THR A 336 -17.24 -2.70 1.37
C THR A 336 -17.24 -1.60 0.30
N ASP A 337 -18.21 -0.68 0.34
CA ASP A 337 -18.42 0.35 -0.68
C ASP A 337 -17.58 1.61 -0.43
N ASP A 338 -16.69 1.91 -1.39
CA ASP A 338 -15.80 3.07 -1.38
C ASP A 338 -16.51 4.42 -1.46
N ILE A 339 -17.71 4.48 -2.06
CA ILE A 339 -18.49 5.72 -2.12
C ILE A 339 -18.87 6.14 -0.70
N LYS A 340 -19.41 5.21 0.08
CA LYS A 340 -19.80 5.46 1.48
C LYS A 340 -18.61 5.73 2.38
N ARG A 341 -17.46 5.06 2.15
CA ARG A 341 -16.19 5.38 2.84
C ARG A 341 -15.76 6.82 2.54
N GLY A 342 -15.83 7.23 1.28
CA GLY A 342 -15.55 8.59 0.83
C GLY A 342 -16.49 9.63 1.45
N GLU A 343 -17.80 9.35 1.52
CA GLU A 343 -18.78 10.23 2.17
C GLU A 343 -18.46 10.43 3.66
N ARG A 344 -18.17 9.34 4.38
CA ARG A 344 -17.75 9.42 5.79
C ARG A 344 -16.47 10.21 5.98
N PHE A 345 -15.49 10.02 5.10
CA PHE A 345 -14.26 10.80 5.11
C PHE A 345 -14.54 12.29 4.88
N MET A 346 -15.45 12.64 3.97
CA MET A 346 -15.85 14.03 3.77
C MET A 346 -16.58 14.60 4.99
N THR A 347 -17.40 13.82 5.68
CA THR A 347 -18.00 14.22 6.97
C THR A 347 -16.93 14.42 8.05
N PHE A 348 -15.90 13.56 8.10
CA PHE A 348 -14.76 13.73 8.98
C PHE A 348 -13.96 15.02 8.67
N CYS A 349 -13.74 15.32 7.39
CA CYS A 349 -13.13 16.58 6.97
C CYS A 349 -13.93 17.79 7.44
N ASP A 350 -15.26 17.75 7.31
CA ASP A 350 -16.15 18.86 7.68
C ASP A 350 -16.29 19.04 9.19
N GLN A 351 -16.45 17.95 9.93
CA GLN A 351 -16.83 17.99 11.35
C GLN A 351 -15.65 17.84 12.31
N VAL A 352 -14.49 17.38 11.83
CA VAL A 352 -13.28 17.20 12.66
C VAL A 352 -12.11 18.03 12.13
N LEU A 353 -11.70 17.85 10.87
CA LEU A 353 -10.50 18.53 10.35
C LEU A 353 -10.69 20.03 10.12
N HIS A 354 -11.85 20.45 9.62
CA HIS A 354 -12.13 21.86 9.38
C HIS A 354 -12.12 22.71 10.66
N PRO A 355 -12.73 22.25 11.77
CA PRO A 355 -12.56 22.91 13.06
C PRO A 355 -11.08 23.01 13.53
N LEU A 356 -10.24 22.00 13.24
CA LEU A 356 -8.81 22.05 13.56
C LEU A 356 -8.08 23.14 12.78
N LEU A 357 -8.42 23.34 11.50
CA LEU A 357 -7.84 24.39 10.67
C LEU A 357 -8.09 25.82 11.20
N SER A 358 -9.12 25.98 12.04
CA SER A 358 -9.43 27.28 12.68
C SER A 358 -8.58 27.56 13.92
N ILE A 359 -7.77 26.61 14.39
CA ILE A 359 -6.89 26.77 15.56
C ILE A 359 -5.50 27.20 15.07
N GLU A 360 -5.14 28.46 15.31
CA GLU A 360 -3.93 29.12 14.78
C GLU A 360 -2.60 28.36 15.01
N LYS A 361 -2.54 27.51 16.04
CA LYS A 361 -1.33 26.80 16.47
C LYS A 361 -1.39 25.29 16.22
N ILE A 362 -2.37 24.82 15.45
CA ILE A 362 -2.48 23.42 15.04
C ILE A 362 -2.23 23.31 13.55
N PHE A 363 -1.33 22.40 13.22
CA PHE A 363 -1.04 21.96 11.86
C PHE A 363 -1.27 20.47 11.79
N PHE A 364 -1.63 19.93 10.62
CA PHE A 364 -1.78 18.49 10.48
C PHE A 364 -1.50 17.99 9.08
N LEU A 365 -1.14 16.72 8.96
CA LEU A 365 -0.97 16.01 7.70
C LEU A 365 -1.85 14.76 7.69
N ILE A 366 -2.61 14.57 6.60
CA ILE A 366 -3.33 13.32 6.37
C ILE A 366 -2.42 12.38 5.58
N ALA A 367 -2.02 11.27 6.18
CA ALA A 367 -1.18 10.24 5.58
C ALA A 367 -1.93 8.90 5.52
N GLY A 368 -1.92 8.25 4.37
CA GLY A 368 -2.54 6.93 4.23
C GLY A 368 -2.85 6.58 2.79
N ARG A 369 -3.11 5.30 2.51
CA ARG A 369 -3.53 4.85 1.19
C ARG A 369 -4.88 4.15 1.30
N ALA A 370 -5.87 4.65 0.59
CA ALA A 370 -7.14 3.99 0.39
C ALA A 370 -7.71 4.36 -0.98
N SER A 371 -8.49 3.45 -1.55
CA SER A 371 -9.16 3.60 -2.83
C SER A 371 -10.05 4.85 -2.89
N PHE A 372 -10.86 5.09 -1.85
CA PHE A 372 -11.75 6.27 -1.76
C PHE A 372 -11.00 7.62 -1.73
N LEU A 373 -9.76 7.65 -1.23
CA LEU A 373 -8.94 8.88 -1.18
C LEU A 373 -8.57 9.38 -2.58
N ASN A 374 -8.62 8.53 -3.61
CA ASN A 374 -8.34 8.96 -4.98
C ASN A 374 -9.41 9.92 -5.51
N TYR A 375 -10.64 9.81 -5.02
CA TYR A 375 -11.79 10.61 -5.45
C TYR A 375 -12.01 11.85 -4.59
N VAL A 376 -11.27 12.03 -3.49
CA VAL A 376 -11.43 13.24 -2.67
C VAL A 376 -11.02 14.48 -3.47
N GLY A 377 -11.92 15.46 -3.53
CA GLY A 377 -11.78 16.63 -4.40
C GLY A 377 -12.30 16.44 -5.84
N PHE A 378 -12.70 15.24 -6.25
CA PHE A 378 -13.45 14.97 -7.48
C PHE A 378 -14.91 14.64 -7.14
N ARG A 379 -15.87 15.06 -7.98
CA ARG A 379 -17.28 14.72 -7.81
C ARG A 379 -17.76 13.77 -8.88
N LEU A 380 -18.06 12.54 -8.47
CA LEU A 380 -18.86 11.62 -9.25
C LEU A 380 -20.27 11.57 -8.65
N THR A 381 -21.17 12.44 -9.10
CA THR A 381 -22.61 12.11 -9.10
C THR A 381 -23.36 12.91 -10.16
N ASN A 382 -24.20 12.18 -10.88
CA ASN A 382 -25.25 12.68 -11.76
C ASN A 382 -26.01 13.89 -11.15
N ARG A 383 -26.15 14.94 -11.97
CA ARG A 383 -27.20 15.97 -11.98
C ARG A 383 -27.26 17.12 -10.97
N ASN A 384 -26.44 17.30 -9.92
CA ASN A 384 -26.43 18.59 -9.16
C ASN A 384 -25.09 18.92 -8.45
N MET A 385 -24.60 20.15 -8.59
CA MET A 385 -23.36 20.68 -7.96
C MET A 385 -23.63 21.24 -6.55
N VAL A 386 -23.00 20.71 -5.49
CA VAL A 386 -23.08 21.29 -4.11
C VAL A 386 -21.69 21.63 -3.56
N SER A 387 -20.97 22.66 -4.02
CA SER A 387 -19.54 23.00 -3.71
C SER A 387 -18.97 22.51 -2.36
N THR A 388 -17.81 21.82 -2.34
CA THR A 388 -17.10 21.44 -1.09
C THR A 388 -16.15 22.57 -0.74
N PRO A 389 -16.08 23.01 0.53
CA PRO A 389 -15.21 24.12 0.93
C PRO A 389 -13.73 23.72 0.98
N PHE A 390 -13.39 22.46 0.69
CA PHE A 390 -12.04 21.91 0.83
C PHE A 390 -11.36 21.72 -0.52
N VAL A 391 -10.09 22.12 -0.56
CA VAL A 391 -9.11 21.70 -1.57
C VAL A 391 -8.17 20.70 -0.91
N PHE A 392 -7.74 19.69 -1.67
CA PHE A 392 -6.82 18.66 -1.18
C PHE A 392 -5.46 18.79 -1.90
N PRO A 393 -4.52 19.61 -1.40
CA PRO A 393 -3.15 19.60 -1.89
C PRO A 393 -2.54 18.21 -1.63
N ARG A 394 -2.17 17.52 -2.72
CA ARG A 394 -1.51 16.22 -2.63
C ARG A 394 0.01 16.39 -2.66
N LEU A 395 0.68 15.92 -1.62
CA LEU A 395 2.13 15.96 -1.51
C LEU A 395 2.77 14.88 -2.39
N SER A 396 3.90 15.21 -2.99
CA SER A 396 4.62 14.30 -3.89
C SER A 396 5.82 13.68 -3.18
N LEU A 397 5.68 12.44 -2.74
CA LEU A 397 6.82 11.63 -2.29
C LEU A 397 7.43 10.90 -3.47
N TYR A 398 8.69 11.20 -3.75
CA TYR A 398 9.43 10.65 -4.87
C TYR A 398 10.17 9.36 -4.51
N LEU A 399 10.33 8.49 -5.51
CA LEU A 399 11.25 7.35 -5.41
C LEU A 399 12.69 7.83 -5.20
N LEU A 400 13.47 7.04 -4.46
CA LEU A 400 14.84 7.39 -4.12
C LEU A 400 15.77 7.23 -5.33
N ARG A 401 16.64 8.21 -5.53
CA ARG A 401 17.62 8.24 -6.63
C ARG A 401 18.97 7.73 -6.14
N PRO A 402 19.88 7.27 -7.03
CA PRO A 402 21.18 6.76 -6.60
C PRO A 402 21.92 7.66 -5.59
N PRO A 403 21.99 9.00 -5.75
CA PRO A 403 22.66 9.85 -4.75
C PRO A 403 22.03 9.78 -3.35
N ALA A 404 20.70 9.68 -3.29
CA ALA A 404 19.98 9.53 -2.03
C ALA A 404 20.19 8.13 -1.41
N ILE A 405 20.30 7.09 -2.25
CA ILE A 405 20.61 5.72 -1.83
C ILE A 405 22.04 5.63 -1.30
N GLU A 406 23.01 6.30 -1.95
CA GLU A 406 24.38 6.40 -1.45
C GLU A 406 24.41 7.05 -0.06
N GLU A 407 23.68 8.14 0.14
CA GLU A 407 23.59 8.79 1.44
C GLU A 407 22.96 7.88 2.51
N ILE A 408 21.96 7.07 2.13
CA ILE A 408 21.39 6.04 3.00
C ILE A 408 22.43 5.00 3.40
N ILE A 409 23.21 4.46 2.44
CA ILE A 409 24.25 3.46 2.70
C ILE A 409 25.31 4.02 3.68
N ARG A 410 25.64 5.30 3.54
CA ARG A 410 26.68 5.97 4.33
C ARG A 410 26.23 6.36 5.74
N LYS A 411 24.94 6.65 5.94
CA LYS A 411 24.45 7.30 7.18
C LYS A 411 23.44 6.48 7.96
N THR A 412 23.00 5.34 7.43
CA THR A 412 22.09 4.43 8.14
C THR A 412 22.91 3.40 8.90
N TYR A 413 22.59 3.22 10.17
CA TYR A 413 23.18 2.21 11.04
C TYR A 413 22.47 0.87 10.91
N LEU A 414 23.13 -0.23 11.24
CA LEU A 414 22.48 -1.54 11.34
C LEU A 414 21.75 -1.69 12.67
N ASP A 415 22.47 -1.46 13.76
CA ASP A 415 21.99 -1.45 15.15
C ASP A 415 22.24 -0.06 15.76
N GLY A 416 21.25 0.47 16.47
CA GLY A 416 21.35 1.74 17.19
C GLY A 416 22.39 1.75 18.34
N ARG A 417 22.86 0.57 18.79
CA ARG A 417 23.85 0.40 19.87
C ARG A 417 25.29 0.46 19.38
N GLU A 418 25.59 -0.30 18.32
CA GLU A 418 26.96 -0.43 17.81
C GLU A 418 27.32 0.71 16.86
N LYS A 419 26.32 1.44 16.33
CA LYS A 419 26.49 2.58 15.40
C LYS A 419 27.42 2.26 14.22
N VAL A 420 27.42 1.02 13.76
CA VAL A 420 28.09 0.60 12.53
C VAL A 420 27.13 0.85 11.36
N THR A 421 27.61 1.59 10.37
CA THR A 421 26.85 1.92 9.16
C THR A 421 26.75 0.72 8.21
N ILE A 422 25.80 0.77 7.27
CA ILE A 422 25.69 -0.25 6.20
C ILE A 422 27.01 -0.34 5.43
N MET A 423 27.60 0.80 5.09
CA MET A 423 28.89 0.87 4.40
C MET A 423 30.00 0.13 5.15
N GLU A 424 30.14 0.39 6.46
CA GLU A 424 31.18 -0.22 7.29
C GLU A 424 30.97 -1.73 7.47
N HIS A 425 29.74 -2.15 7.74
CA HIS A 425 29.44 -3.57 7.96
C HIS A 425 29.64 -4.41 6.71
N CYS A 426 29.18 -3.91 5.56
CA CYS A 426 29.34 -4.60 4.28
C CYS A 426 30.73 -4.40 3.67
N SER A 427 31.65 -3.73 4.40
CA SER A 427 33.02 -3.43 3.95
C SER A 427 33.08 -2.77 2.57
N LEU A 428 32.17 -1.83 2.31
CA LEU A 428 32.06 -1.14 1.02
C LEU A 428 33.04 0.04 0.96
N GLU A 429 33.81 0.11 -0.12
CA GLU A 429 34.61 1.30 -0.47
C GLU A 429 33.72 2.35 -1.16
N ASP A 430 34.19 3.59 -1.26
CA ASP A 430 33.43 4.69 -1.87
C ASP A 430 32.93 4.37 -3.29
N LYS A 431 33.78 3.73 -4.11
CA LYS A 431 33.42 3.30 -5.46
C LYS A 431 32.32 2.23 -5.43
N HIS A 432 32.41 1.29 -4.49
CA HIS A 432 31.41 0.24 -4.30
C HIS A 432 30.05 0.83 -3.90
N VAL A 433 30.01 1.88 -3.07
CA VAL A 433 28.75 2.53 -2.65
C VAL A 433 27.97 3.06 -3.86
N THR A 434 28.64 3.75 -4.80
CA THR A 434 27.99 4.25 -6.02
C THR A 434 27.48 3.13 -6.91
N GLU A 435 28.27 2.08 -7.12
CA GLU A 435 27.86 0.92 -7.93
C GLU A 435 26.68 0.17 -7.30
N VAL A 436 26.73 -0.04 -5.97
CA VAL A 436 25.63 -0.65 -5.20
C VAL A 436 24.36 0.19 -5.29
N ALA A 437 24.47 1.52 -5.14
CA ALA A 437 23.32 2.42 -5.22
C ALA A 437 22.63 2.36 -6.60
N VAL A 438 23.41 2.37 -7.69
CA VAL A 438 22.89 2.21 -9.06
C VAL A 438 22.28 0.82 -9.27
N SER A 439 22.94 -0.23 -8.79
CA SER A 439 22.46 -1.61 -8.91
C SER A 439 21.13 -1.80 -8.16
N LEU A 440 21.05 -1.36 -6.90
CA LEU A 440 19.84 -1.40 -6.09
C LEU A 440 18.73 -0.55 -6.69
N PHE A 441 19.04 0.63 -7.22
CA PHE A 441 18.06 1.45 -7.92
C PHE A 441 17.44 0.69 -9.09
N LYS A 442 18.22 0.02 -9.94
CA LYS A 442 17.70 -0.76 -11.07
C LYS A 442 16.80 -1.93 -10.63
N LYS A 443 17.06 -2.53 -9.47
CA LYS A 443 16.31 -3.68 -8.94
C LYS A 443 15.08 -3.31 -8.13
N THR A 444 15.13 -2.19 -7.43
CA THR A 444 14.09 -1.75 -6.48
C THR A 444 13.30 -0.54 -6.99
N PHE A 445 13.73 0.06 -8.10
CA PHE A 445 13.24 1.34 -8.63
C PHE A 445 13.31 2.50 -7.62
N GLY A 446 14.18 2.38 -6.60
CA GLY A 446 14.29 3.38 -5.53
C GLY A 446 13.14 3.32 -4.52
N HIS A 447 12.38 2.23 -4.47
CA HIS A 447 11.28 2.07 -3.53
C HIS A 447 11.80 1.86 -2.10
N PRO A 448 11.49 2.75 -1.12
CA PRO A 448 12.14 2.71 0.20
C PRO A 448 11.93 1.40 0.96
N ARG A 449 10.72 0.83 0.96
CA ARG A 449 10.49 -0.47 1.63
C ARG A 449 11.30 -1.60 0.99
N SER A 450 11.44 -1.58 -0.33
CA SER A 450 12.19 -2.61 -1.05
C SER A 450 13.70 -2.46 -0.80
N LEU A 451 14.18 -1.22 -0.66
CA LEU A 451 15.54 -0.92 -0.23
C LEU A 451 15.82 -1.40 1.20
N VAL A 452 14.90 -1.18 2.15
CA VAL A 452 15.02 -1.74 3.51
C VAL A 452 15.16 -3.26 3.45
N GLY A 453 14.33 -3.93 2.63
CA GLY A 453 14.44 -5.38 2.40
C GLY A 453 15.82 -5.79 1.88
N ALA A 454 16.33 -5.09 0.85
CA ALA A 454 17.64 -5.35 0.29
C ALA A 454 18.76 -5.16 1.33
N PHE A 455 18.74 -4.07 2.09
CA PHE A 455 19.73 -3.79 3.13
C PHE A 455 19.69 -4.76 4.31
N LYS A 456 18.55 -5.41 4.56
CA LYS A 456 18.43 -6.46 5.57
C LYS A 456 18.92 -7.83 5.09
N MET A 457 18.89 -8.07 3.79
CA MET A 457 19.24 -9.38 3.19
C MET A 457 20.69 -9.45 2.71
N CYS A 458 21.27 -8.32 2.32
CA CYS A 458 22.61 -8.28 1.74
C CYS A 458 23.66 -7.88 2.78
N HIS A 459 24.79 -8.59 2.81
CA HIS A 459 25.87 -8.36 3.77
C HIS A 459 27.22 -8.07 3.10
N THR A 460 27.31 -8.20 1.78
CA THR A 460 28.54 -7.94 1.00
C THR A 460 28.24 -7.15 -0.27
N TYR A 461 29.29 -6.63 -0.92
CA TYR A 461 29.18 -6.03 -2.26
C TYR A 461 28.50 -6.99 -3.24
N ASP A 462 28.95 -8.25 -3.30
CA ASP A 462 28.42 -9.24 -4.24
C ASP A 462 26.94 -9.56 -3.96
N ASP A 463 26.51 -9.59 -2.70
CA ASP A 463 25.09 -9.77 -2.37
C ASP A 463 24.25 -8.63 -2.96
N PHE A 464 24.70 -7.38 -2.83
CA PHE A 464 23.99 -6.24 -3.42
C PHE A 464 23.98 -6.30 -4.95
N ILE A 465 25.10 -6.66 -5.58
CA ILE A 465 25.21 -6.77 -7.04
C ILE A 465 24.39 -7.95 -7.59
N ASN A 466 24.15 -9.00 -6.81
CA ASN A 466 23.34 -10.15 -7.22
C ASN A 466 21.92 -10.17 -6.63
N TYR A 467 21.55 -9.16 -5.83
CA TYR A 467 20.23 -9.08 -5.21
C TYR A 467 19.09 -9.19 -6.23
N VAL A 468 18.12 -10.05 -5.93
CA VAL A 468 16.86 -10.16 -6.67
C VAL A 468 15.74 -9.78 -5.72
N ALA A 469 14.97 -8.75 -6.07
CA ALA A 469 13.87 -8.31 -5.24
C ALA A 469 12.81 -9.43 -5.14
N PRO A 470 12.53 -9.97 -3.93
CA PRO A 470 11.69 -11.16 -3.77
C PRO A 470 10.23 -10.93 -4.17
N ASP A 471 9.77 -9.68 -4.18
CA ASP A 471 8.45 -9.29 -4.66
C ASP A 471 8.52 -7.92 -5.34
N ALA A 472 8.22 -7.86 -6.65
CA ALA A 472 7.75 -6.62 -7.25
C ALA A 472 6.44 -6.21 -6.53
N PRO A 473 6.15 -4.91 -6.33
CA PRO A 473 5.03 -4.44 -5.51
C PRO A 473 3.66 -4.71 -6.15
N ASP A 474 3.29 -5.98 -6.35
CA ASP A 474 2.08 -6.43 -7.05
C ASP A 474 0.95 -6.80 -6.08
N ALA A 475 1.26 -7.08 -4.80
CA ALA A 475 0.29 -7.64 -3.86
C ALA A 475 -0.79 -6.65 -3.36
N LYS A 476 -0.70 -5.35 -3.67
CA LYS A 476 -1.62 -4.30 -3.17
C LYS A 476 -1.96 -3.21 -4.21
N ILE A 477 -1.78 -3.46 -5.50
CA ILE A 477 -2.19 -2.50 -6.53
C ILE A 477 -3.71 -2.55 -6.65
N ASP A 478 -4.36 -1.41 -6.42
CA ASP A 478 -5.76 -1.21 -6.75
C ASP A 478 -5.88 -1.01 -8.26
N TRP A 479 -6.19 -2.09 -8.96
CA TRP A 479 -6.26 -2.14 -10.42
C TRP A 479 -7.31 -1.20 -11.02
N LYS A 480 -8.38 -0.91 -10.28
CA LYS A 480 -9.42 0.03 -10.73
C LYS A 480 -8.87 1.45 -10.77
N VAL A 481 -8.22 1.86 -9.69
CA VAL A 481 -7.57 3.17 -9.57
C VAL A 481 -6.46 3.32 -10.61
N PHE A 482 -5.66 2.27 -10.79
CA PHE A 482 -4.58 2.28 -11.78
C PHE A 482 -5.14 2.49 -13.21
N ALA A 483 -6.23 1.81 -13.57
CA ALA A 483 -6.89 1.96 -14.87
C ALA A 483 -7.49 3.36 -15.08
N GLU A 484 -8.10 3.94 -14.04
CA GLU A 484 -8.65 5.29 -14.10
C GLU A 484 -7.55 6.35 -14.24
N GLU A 485 -6.43 6.18 -13.52
CA GLU A 485 -5.27 7.05 -13.65
C GLU A 485 -4.64 6.95 -15.03
N LEU A 486 -4.47 5.73 -15.56
CA LEU A 486 -3.99 5.49 -16.93
C LEU A 486 -4.82 6.25 -17.95
N ARG A 487 -6.15 6.20 -17.80
CA ARG A 487 -7.08 6.92 -18.68
C ARG A 487 -6.97 8.44 -18.52
N HIS A 488 -6.88 8.92 -17.28
CA HIS A 488 -6.74 10.35 -17.01
C HIS A 488 -5.44 10.93 -17.58
N TYR A 489 -4.35 10.17 -17.47
CA TYR A 489 -3.01 10.56 -17.89
C TYR A 489 -2.58 9.91 -19.22
N GLU A 490 -3.51 9.42 -20.05
CA GLU A 490 -3.22 8.70 -21.30
C GLU A 490 -2.27 9.51 -22.21
N LYS A 491 -2.59 10.79 -22.43
CA LYS A 491 -1.79 11.70 -23.28
C LYS A 491 -0.38 11.97 -22.73
N PRO A 492 -0.19 12.41 -21.47
CA PRO A 492 1.14 12.65 -20.93
C PRO A 492 1.94 11.35 -20.79
N LEU A 493 1.30 10.22 -20.48
CA LEU A 493 1.97 8.91 -20.48
C LEU A 493 2.44 8.52 -21.88
N ARG A 494 1.61 8.72 -22.91
CA ARG A 494 2.01 8.52 -24.29
C ARG A 494 3.22 9.38 -24.65
N CYS A 495 3.24 10.65 -24.25
CA CYS A 495 4.38 11.53 -24.46
C CYS A 495 5.66 10.98 -23.80
N LEU A 496 5.57 10.49 -22.56
CA LEU A 496 6.71 9.88 -21.86
C LEU A 496 7.20 8.62 -22.59
N MET A 497 6.28 7.78 -23.06
CA MET A 497 6.61 6.54 -23.76
C MET A 497 7.16 6.81 -25.16
N ASP A 498 6.64 7.81 -25.87
CA ASP A 498 7.11 8.24 -27.16
C ASP A 498 8.59 8.65 -27.06
N CYS A 499 8.97 9.41 -26.03
CA CYS A 499 10.38 9.75 -25.83
C CYS A 499 11.26 8.51 -25.62
N LEU A 500 10.78 7.45 -24.97
CA LEU A 500 11.52 6.18 -24.83
C LEU A 500 11.61 5.40 -26.15
N VAL A 501 10.61 5.49 -27.00
CA VAL A 501 10.52 4.71 -28.25
C VAL A 501 11.26 5.40 -29.41
N TYR A 502 11.32 6.73 -29.43
CA TYR A 502 11.83 7.50 -30.58
C TYR A 502 13.16 8.23 -30.35
N THR A 503 13.72 8.28 -29.14
CA THR A 503 14.97 9.01 -28.91
C THR A 503 16.17 8.07 -28.82
N GLU A 504 17.19 8.31 -29.65
CA GLU A 504 18.46 7.55 -29.62
C GLU A 504 19.19 7.69 -28.27
N ASP A 505 18.98 8.80 -27.57
CA ASP A 505 19.58 9.09 -26.25
C ASP A 505 18.77 8.53 -25.06
N ASN A 506 17.58 7.94 -25.28
CA ASN A 506 16.69 7.42 -24.23
C ASN A 506 16.43 8.42 -23.08
N SER A 507 16.46 9.74 -23.36
CA SER A 507 16.32 10.80 -22.35
C SER A 507 15.06 11.64 -22.60
N VAL A 508 14.39 12.03 -21.51
CA VAL A 508 13.07 12.65 -21.51
C VAL A 508 13.10 13.94 -20.70
N ASP A 509 12.50 15.01 -21.21
CA ASP A 509 12.28 16.23 -20.44
C ASP A 509 11.00 16.11 -19.60
N LEU A 510 11.18 15.94 -18.29
CA LEU A 510 10.12 15.85 -17.29
C LEU A 510 9.72 17.20 -16.70
N SER A 511 10.35 18.31 -17.10
CA SER A 511 10.00 19.67 -16.63
C SER A 511 8.66 20.17 -17.18
N GLY A 512 8.16 19.49 -18.22
CA GLY A 512 6.87 19.76 -18.82
C GLY A 512 5.71 19.68 -17.83
N THR A 513 4.65 20.42 -18.12
CA THR A 513 3.42 20.41 -17.34
C THR A 513 2.24 19.96 -18.18
N TRP A 514 1.34 19.21 -17.56
CA TRP A 514 0.10 18.75 -18.13
C TRP A 514 -1.08 19.36 -17.39
N ARG A 515 -2.04 19.88 -18.15
CA ARG A 515 -3.28 20.45 -17.63
C ARG A 515 -4.43 19.51 -17.96
N GLY A 516 -5.02 18.91 -16.93
CA GLY A 516 -6.17 18.03 -17.07
C GLY A 516 -7.50 18.78 -17.24
N GLU A 517 -8.57 18.04 -17.52
CA GLU A 517 -9.93 18.57 -17.75
C GLU A 517 -10.50 19.36 -16.55
N GLY A 518 -9.96 19.15 -15.34
CA GLY A 518 -10.30 19.90 -14.13
C GLY A 518 -9.45 21.16 -13.88
N GLY A 519 -8.61 21.59 -14.83
CA GLY A 519 -7.74 22.77 -14.69
C GLY A 519 -6.51 22.59 -13.79
N LYS A 520 -6.40 21.45 -13.09
CA LYS A 520 -5.24 21.07 -12.27
C LYS A 520 -4.02 20.83 -13.17
N ILE A 521 -2.91 21.47 -12.80
CA ILE A 521 -1.61 21.32 -13.48
C ILE A 521 -0.80 20.26 -12.73
N SER A 522 -0.31 19.26 -13.45
CA SER A 522 0.61 18.24 -12.94
C SER A 522 1.90 18.28 -13.76
N THR A 523 3.06 18.15 -13.12
CA THR A 523 4.34 18.02 -13.84
C THR A 523 4.53 16.60 -14.35
N LEU A 524 5.29 16.40 -15.42
CA LEU A 524 5.53 15.08 -16.00
C LEU A 524 6.30 14.16 -15.04
N ASP A 525 7.21 14.67 -14.22
CA ASP A 525 7.88 13.89 -13.16
C ASP A 525 6.89 13.39 -12.10
N ALA A 526 5.90 14.21 -11.72
CA ALA A 526 4.88 13.81 -10.75
C ALA A 526 3.95 12.74 -11.32
N ILE A 527 3.63 12.84 -12.62
CA ILE A 527 2.88 11.79 -13.33
C ILE A 527 3.70 10.50 -13.37
N ALA A 528 4.98 10.56 -13.76
CA ALA A 528 5.86 9.39 -13.77
C ALA A 528 5.89 8.67 -12.40
N ASN A 529 6.12 9.41 -11.32
CA ASN A 529 6.15 8.83 -9.97
C ASN A 529 4.80 8.23 -9.54
N ARG A 530 3.67 8.78 -9.99
CA ARG A 530 2.33 8.22 -9.70
C ARG A 530 2.18 6.81 -10.25
N PHE A 531 2.73 6.53 -11.43
CA PHE A 531 2.76 5.20 -12.04
C PHE A 531 3.93 4.34 -11.55
N GLY A 532 4.70 4.78 -10.55
CA GLY A 532 5.88 4.05 -10.09
C GLY A 532 7.03 4.07 -11.11
N ILE A 533 7.02 5.01 -12.05
CA ILE A 533 8.10 5.22 -13.02
C ILE A 533 9.22 5.99 -12.33
N ALA A 534 10.34 5.30 -12.13
CA ALA A 534 11.57 5.90 -11.67
C ALA A 534 12.32 6.54 -12.85
N TRP A 535 13.31 7.40 -12.56
CA TRP A 535 14.15 8.00 -13.59
C TRP A 535 15.51 8.43 -13.02
N GLU A 536 16.53 8.57 -13.86
CA GLU A 536 17.87 9.08 -13.51
C GLU A 536 18.24 10.28 -14.39
N GLY A 537 19.28 11.04 -14.02
CA GLY A 537 19.72 12.23 -14.76
C GLY A 537 19.14 13.52 -14.20
N THR A 538 18.95 14.52 -15.06
CA THR A 538 18.30 15.80 -14.68
C THR A 538 16.83 15.77 -15.06
N VAL A 539 16.01 16.64 -14.46
CA VAL A 539 14.59 16.74 -14.83
C VAL A 539 14.41 17.04 -16.33
N THR A 540 15.36 17.74 -16.97
CA THR A 540 15.30 18.05 -18.42
C THR A 540 15.94 16.98 -19.31
N GLN A 541 16.71 16.05 -18.74
CA GLN A 541 17.37 14.94 -19.43
C GLN A 541 17.27 13.67 -18.56
N ALA A 542 16.05 13.16 -18.42
CA ALA A 542 15.74 12.06 -17.54
C ALA A 542 15.69 10.73 -18.29
N LYS A 543 16.45 9.73 -17.85
CA LYS A 543 16.34 8.34 -18.33
C LYS A 543 15.30 7.61 -17.49
N LEU A 544 14.23 7.09 -18.07
CA LEU A 544 13.14 6.46 -17.31
C LEU A 544 13.43 4.97 -17.01
N TYR A 545 12.94 4.50 -15.88
CA TYR A 545 13.02 3.13 -15.40
C TYR A 545 11.65 2.69 -14.90
N MET A 546 11.13 1.60 -15.45
CA MET A 546 9.77 1.17 -15.22
C MET A 546 9.73 -0.33 -14.89
N PRO A 547 8.93 -0.75 -13.90
CA PRO A 547 8.61 -2.17 -13.75
C PRO A 547 7.98 -2.69 -15.05
N SER A 548 8.39 -3.89 -15.47
CA SER A 548 7.94 -4.49 -16.74
C SER A 548 6.42 -4.59 -16.83
N HIS A 549 5.72 -4.86 -15.73
CA HIS A 549 4.25 -4.88 -15.69
C HIS A 549 3.65 -3.48 -15.93
N VAL A 550 4.14 -2.42 -15.28
CA VAL A 550 3.67 -1.03 -15.47
C VAL A 550 3.87 -0.61 -16.91
N GLN A 551 5.03 -0.92 -17.46
CA GLN A 551 5.39 -0.61 -18.83
C GLN A 551 4.46 -1.32 -19.83
N ARG A 552 4.20 -2.62 -19.64
CA ARG A 552 3.24 -3.38 -20.45
C ARG A 552 1.86 -2.74 -20.42
N VAL A 553 1.39 -2.32 -19.23
CA VAL A 553 0.07 -1.71 -19.11
C VAL A 553 0.00 -0.39 -19.87
N ILE A 554 1.00 0.47 -19.72
CA ILE A 554 1.01 1.77 -20.38
C ILE A 554 1.06 1.56 -21.90
N PHE A 555 1.95 0.70 -22.41
CA PHE A 555 2.03 0.43 -23.85
C PHE A 555 0.70 -0.08 -24.42
N ALA A 556 0.09 -1.06 -23.76
CA ALA A 556 -1.22 -1.60 -24.15
C ALA A 556 -2.34 -0.56 -24.16
N SER A 557 -2.24 0.43 -23.28
CA SER A 557 -3.32 1.40 -23.05
C SER A 557 -3.21 2.61 -23.97
N VAL A 558 -1.99 3.01 -24.36
CA VAL A 558 -1.77 4.27 -25.08
C VAL A 558 -1.42 4.09 -26.57
N TYR A 559 -1.03 2.89 -27.01
CA TYR A 559 -0.71 2.58 -28.40
C TYR A 559 -1.71 1.61 -29.05
N PRO A 560 -2.21 1.90 -30.27
CA PRO A 560 -2.96 0.94 -31.06
C PRO A 560 -2.05 -0.18 -31.63
N PRO A 561 -2.62 -1.31 -32.11
CA PRO A 561 -1.84 -2.49 -32.53
C PRO A 561 -0.78 -2.19 -33.59
N LYS A 562 -1.13 -1.38 -34.60
CA LYS A 562 -0.20 -1.00 -35.67
C LYS A 562 0.98 -0.20 -35.14
N GLU A 563 0.74 0.77 -34.26
CA GLU A 563 1.83 1.55 -33.66
C GLU A 563 2.67 0.71 -32.69
N LEU A 564 2.05 -0.25 -31.98
CA LEU A 564 2.75 -1.20 -31.13
C LEU A 564 3.72 -2.08 -31.96
N LEU A 565 3.27 -2.53 -33.15
CA LEU A 565 4.10 -3.29 -34.09
C LEU A 565 5.15 -2.42 -34.80
N GLU A 566 4.80 -1.21 -35.27
CA GLU A 566 5.70 -0.34 -36.02
C GLU A 566 6.85 0.17 -35.16
N LYS A 567 6.61 0.43 -33.86
CA LYS A 567 7.45 1.37 -33.10
C LYS A 567 7.92 0.81 -31.77
N VAL A 568 7.03 0.16 -31.04
CA VAL A 568 7.33 -0.37 -29.72
C VAL A 568 8.10 -1.69 -29.83
N THR A 569 7.74 -2.54 -30.79
CA THR A 569 8.36 -3.86 -31.00
C THR A 569 9.87 -3.80 -31.33
N PRO A 570 10.37 -2.93 -32.22
CA PRO A 570 11.81 -2.83 -32.48
C PRO A 570 12.62 -2.26 -31.30
N ALA A 571 12.03 -1.33 -30.53
CA ALA A 571 12.67 -0.70 -29.37
C ALA A 571 12.74 -1.62 -28.13
N ILE A 572 11.91 -2.66 -28.06
CA ILE A 572 11.86 -3.61 -26.93
C ILE A 572 13.03 -4.61 -26.93
N GLY A 573 13.85 -4.70 -27.98
CA GLY A 573 15.11 -5.47 -27.93
C GLY A 573 16.05 -5.06 -26.77
N GLU A 574 15.91 -3.85 -26.25
CA GLU A 574 16.65 -3.31 -25.10
C GLU A 574 15.88 -3.36 -23.77
N ILE A 575 14.62 -3.82 -23.77
CA ILE A 575 13.68 -3.73 -22.65
C ILE A 575 13.13 -5.14 -22.33
N SER A 576 13.23 -5.57 -21.08
CA SER A 576 12.90 -6.93 -20.63
C SER A 576 11.38 -7.28 -20.63
N ILE A 577 10.75 -7.36 -21.80
CA ILE A 577 9.39 -7.91 -21.97
C ILE A 577 9.48 -9.25 -22.69
N ASP A 578 8.88 -10.30 -22.11
CA ASP A 578 8.74 -11.62 -22.74
C ASP A 578 7.95 -11.50 -24.07
N TYR A 579 8.52 -12.00 -25.16
CA TYR A 579 7.94 -11.94 -26.50
C TYR A 579 6.59 -12.67 -26.61
N ALA A 580 6.32 -13.67 -25.76
CA ALA A 580 5.03 -14.37 -25.75
C ALA A 580 3.92 -13.42 -25.30
N ASP A 581 4.18 -12.69 -24.22
CA ASP A 581 3.26 -11.69 -23.66
C ASP A 581 3.08 -10.48 -24.61
N GLN A 582 4.11 -10.14 -25.41
CA GLN A 582 3.99 -9.11 -26.45
C GLN A 582 2.96 -9.48 -27.51
N PHE A 583 2.98 -10.72 -28.03
CA PHE A 583 2.01 -11.11 -29.05
C PHE A 583 0.61 -11.37 -28.48
N GLU A 584 0.49 -11.77 -27.20
CA GLU A 584 -0.80 -11.69 -26.49
C GLU A 584 -1.34 -10.25 -26.47
N LEU A 585 -0.49 -9.26 -26.20
CA LEU A 585 -0.88 -7.85 -26.17
C LEU A 585 -1.29 -7.31 -27.54
N ILE A 586 -0.57 -7.70 -28.60
CA ILE A 586 -0.93 -7.37 -29.99
C ILE A 586 -2.30 -7.97 -30.34
N CYS A 587 -2.60 -9.21 -29.91
CA CYS A 587 -3.93 -9.80 -30.08
C CYS A 587 -5.01 -9.03 -29.31
N LEU A 588 -4.79 -8.72 -28.02
CA LEU A 588 -5.74 -7.97 -27.19
C LEU A 588 -6.08 -6.61 -27.82
N THR A 589 -5.06 -5.82 -28.13
CA THR A 589 -5.23 -4.49 -28.72
C THR A 589 -5.96 -4.59 -30.06
N ARG A 590 -5.76 -5.68 -30.83
CA ARG A 590 -6.50 -5.91 -32.07
C ARG A 590 -7.99 -6.17 -31.83
N PHE A 591 -8.35 -6.99 -30.85
CA PHE A 591 -9.77 -7.15 -30.48
C PHE A 591 -10.40 -5.83 -30.03
N GLN A 592 -9.68 -5.01 -29.27
CA GLN A 592 -10.14 -3.68 -28.87
C GLN A 592 -10.30 -2.75 -30.08
N GLU A 593 -9.35 -2.73 -31.01
CA GLU A 593 -9.45 -1.94 -32.24
C GLU A 593 -10.69 -2.32 -33.06
N LEU A 594 -10.91 -3.62 -33.28
CA LEU A 594 -12.03 -4.13 -34.09
C LEU A 594 -13.40 -3.85 -33.45
N PHE A 595 -13.47 -3.86 -32.12
CA PHE A 595 -14.75 -3.91 -31.38
C PHE A 595 -14.88 -2.85 -30.27
N HIS A 596 -14.13 -1.74 -30.30
CA HIS A 596 -14.34 -0.63 -29.35
C HIS A 596 -15.66 0.13 -29.61
N GLU A 597 -16.14 0.06 -30.85
CA GLU A 597 -17.48 0.46 -31.27
C GLU A 597 -18.39 -0.75 -31.36
N GLU A 598 -19.68 -0.53 -31.18
CA GLU A 598 -20.69 -1.58 -31.26
C GLU A 598 -20.79 -2.11 -32.70
N ARG A 599 -20.38 -3.36 -32.92
CA ARG A 599 -20.32 -3.99 -34.25
C ARG A 599 -20.61 -5.49 -34.18
N TYR A 600 -21.05 -6.07 -35.28
CA TYR A 600 -21.11 -7.52 -35.44
C TYR A 600 -19.75 -8.05 -35.94
N PRO A 601 -19.15 -9.08 -35.30
CA PRO A 601 -17.87 -9.61 -35.76
C PRO A 601 -17.85 -10.08 -37.21
N LYS A 602 -18.99 -10.60 -37.71
CA LYS A 602 -19.16 -10.96 -39.11
C LYS A 602 -19.02 -9.81 -40.11
N ASP A 603 -19.40 -8.59 -39.71
CA ASP A 603 -19.36 -7.44 -40.60
C ASP A 603 -17.95 -6.81 -40.63
N VAL A 604 -17.18 -7.04 -39.55
CA VAL A 604 -15.85 -6.46 -39.38
C VAL A 604 -14.76 -7.35 -39.96
N LEU A 605 -14.82 -8.67 -39.71
CA LEU A 605 -13.81 -9.62 -40.14
C LEU A 605 -14.45 -10.98 -40.55
N PRO A 606 -15.23 -11.01 -41.65
CA PRO A 606 -16.11 -12.13 -42.03
C PRO A 606 -15.39 -13.46 -42.25
N SER A 607 -14.14 -13.43 -42.71
CA SER A 607 -13.30 -14.60 -42.91
C SER A 607 -12.93 -15.33 -41.62
N PHE A 608 -12.87 -14.60 -40.49
CA PHE A 608 -12.56 -15.12 -39.17
C PHE A 608 -13.83 -15.31 -38.33
N PHE A 609 -14.84 -14.47 -38.49
CA PHE A 609 -16.09 -14.51 -37.71
C PHE A 609 -17.36 -14.66 -38.55
N PRO A 610 -17.51 -15.74 -39.33
CA PRO A 610 -18.65 -15.92 -40.22
C PRO A 610 -19.98 -16.09 -39.47
N ASP A 611 -21.10 -15.84 -40.17
CA ASP A 611 -22.48 -15.94 -39.66
C ASP A 611 -22.85 -17.29 -39.04
N LYS A 612 -22.09 -18.36 -39.27
CA LYS A 612 -22.31 -19.66 -38.61
C LYS A 612 -21.92 -19.68 -37.12
N GLN A 613 -21.17 -18.68 -36.66
CA GLN A 613 -20.72 -18.58 -35.27
C GLN A 613 -21.70 -17.75 -34.42
N LEU A 614 -21.95 -18.17 -33.19
CA LEU A 614 -22.73 -17.41 -32.22
C LEU A 614 -22.06 -16.06 -31.94
N PHE A 615 -20.74 -16.05 -31.71
CA PHE A 615 -19.98 -14.81 -31.55
C PHE A 615 -20.09 -13.90 -32.78
N GLY A 616 -20.03 -14.47 -33.99
CA GLY A 616 -20.20 -13.75 -35.26
C GLY A 616 -21.52 -12.99 -35.37
N GLN A 617 -22.58 -13.49 -34.74
CA GLN A 617 -23.91 -12.90 -34.74
C GLN A 617 -24.19 -11.96 -33.56
N CYS A 618 -23.28 -11.87 -32.58
CA CYS A 618 -23.46 -11.00 -31.42
C CYS A 618 -23.10 -9.56 -31.77
N LEU A 619 -23.92 -8.62 -31.31
CA LEU A 619 -23.56 -7.20 -31.34
C LEU A 619 -22.65 -6.93 -30.15
N VAL A 620 -21.35 -6.73 -30.41
CA VAL A 620 -20.33 -6.65 -29.36
C VAL A 620 -19.69 -5.28 -29.28
N GLN A 621 -19.34 -4.88 -28.07
CA GLN A 621 -18.52 -3.70 -27.80
C GLN A 621 -17.61 -3.95 -26.60
N PHE A 622 -16.29 -3.93 -26.80
CA PHE A 622 -15.28 -4.09 -25.76
C PHE A 622 -14.72 -2.75 -25.27
N ALA A 623 -14.06 -2.77 -24.11
CA ALA A 623 -13.42 -1.60 -23.55
C ALA A 623 -12.10 -1.31 -24.29
N LYS A 624 -11.88 -0.06 -24.67
CA LYS A 624 -10.60 0.38 -25.27
C LYS A 624 -9.44 0.31 -24.27
N SER A 625 -9.73 0.50 -22.99
CA SER A 625 -8.76 0.39 -21.90
C SER A 625 -8.60 -1.05 -21.45
N THR A 626 -7.37 -1.46 -21.16
CA THR A 626 -7.04 -2.77 -20.60
C THR A 626 -6.90 -2.69 -19.10
N CYS A 627 -7.54 -3.60 -18.36
CA CYS A 627 -7.28 -3.80 -16.93
C CYS A 627 -6.47 -5.08 -16.74
N TRP A 628 -5.41 -5.03 -15.93
CA TRP A 628 -4.60 -6.22 -15.68
C TRP A 628 -5.16 -7.02 -14.53
N MET A 629 -5.09 -8.34 -14.66
CA MET A 629 -5.63 -9.27 -13.68
C MET A 629 -4.48 -10.04 -13.02
N PRO A 630 -4.49 -10.22 -11.69
CA PRO A 630 -3.45 -10.97 -10.99
C PRO A 630 -3.38 -12.42 -11.49
N ASN A 631 -2.25 -13.09 -11.21
CA ASN A 631 -2.08 -14.50 -11.53
C ASN A 631 -3.06 -15.37 -10.73
N ILE A 632 -3.84 -16.21 -11.41
CA ILE A 632 -4.72 -17.19 -10.77
C ILE A 632 -3.95 -18.50 -10.57
N ALA A 633 -3.70 -18.88 -9.31
CA ALA A 633 -3.02 -20.11 -8.98
C ALA A 633 -3.84 -21.38 -9.30
N ARG A 634 -3.14 -22.49 -9.58
CA ARG A 634 -3.77 -23.78 -9.95
C ARG A 634 -4.46 -24.52 -8.78
N SER A 635 -4.14 -24.19 -7.52
CA SER A 635 -4.66 -24.85 -6.31
C SER A 635 -5.24 -23.84 -5.32
N GLY A 636 -6.33 -24.20 -4.67
CA GLY A 636 -7.03 -23.40 -3.64
C GLY A 636 -6.25 -23.11 -2.34
N ASN A 637 -4.93 -23.08 -2.36
CA ASN A 637 -4.10 -22.64 -1.24
C ASN A 637 -3.37 -21.33 -1.56
N THR A 638 -3.80 -20.29 -0.84
CA THR A 638 -3.04 -19.14 -0.32
C THR A 638 -2.35 -18.18 -1.31
N HIS A 639 -3.16 -17.32 -1.93
CA HIS A 639 -2.93 -15.86 -1.92
C HIS A 639 -4.12 -15.19 -1.20
N PRO A 640 -3.98 -14.00 -0.57
CA PRO A 640 -5.03 -13.40 0.27
C PRO A 640 -6.30 -12.92 -0.49
N GLY A 641 -6.31 -13.04 -1.82
CA GLY A 641 -7.44 -12.72 -2.70
C GLY A 641 -7.94 -13.98 -3.40
N GLY A 642 -8.76 -14.80 -2.73
CA GLY A 642 -9.33 -16.01 -3.34
C GLY A 642 -10.04 -15.71 -4.67
N PHE A 643 -10.03 -16.68 -5.58
CA PHE A 643 -10.61 -16.62 -6.92
C PHE A 643 -12.03 -15.97 -6.96
N ASP A 644 -12.87 -16.27 -5.97
CA ASP A 644 -14.21 -15.68 -5.84
C ASP A 644 -14.21 -14.16 -5.67
N LYS A 645 -13.20 -13.61 -4.98
CA LYS A 645 -13.04 -12.16 -4.81
C LYS A 645 -12.70 -11.49 -6.15
N VAL A 646 -11.84 -12.11 -6.97
CA VAL A 646 -11.48 -11.58 -8.29
C VAL A 646 -12.72 -11.53 -9.19
N MET A 647 -13.50 -12.61 -9.22
CA MET A 647 -14.74 -12.64 -10.01
C MET A 647 -15.80 -11.66 -9.50
N THR A 648 -15.94 -11.52 -8.17
CA THR A 648 -16.83 -10.49 -7.58
C THR A 648 -16.40 -9.08 -7.99
N CYS A 649 -15.10 -8.77 -7.94
CA CYS A 649 -14.60 -7.47 -8.41
C CYS A 649 -14.85 -7.26 -9.91
N ILE A 650 -14.67 -8.29 -10.74
CA ILE A 650 -14.97 -8.20 -12.18
C ILE A 650 -16.45 -7.88 -12.39
N ASP A 651 -17.35 -8.57 -11.69
CA ASP A 651 -18.79 -8.34 -11.80
C ASP A 651 -19.19 -6.94 -11.30
N ASP A 652 -18.62 -6.48 -10.18
CA ASP A 652 -18.86 -5.12 -9.65
C ASP A 652 -18.43 -4.02 -10.64
N VAL A 653 -17.25 -4.18 -11.25
CA VAL A 653 -16.75 -3.21 -12.25
C VAL A 653 -17.56 -3.32 -13.54
N LEU A 654 -17.97 -4.53 -13.95
CA LEU A 654 -18.81 -4.74 -15.13
C LEU A 654 -20.18 -4.08 -14.97
N ILE A 655 -20.81 -4.16 -13.79
CA ILE A 655 -22.07 -3.48 -13.49
C ILE A 655 -21.93 -1.97 -13.71
N GLN A 656 -20.77 -1.39 -13.37
CA GLN A 656 -20.52 0.05 -13.50
C GLN A 656 -20.19 0.47 -14.95
N LEU A 657 -19.39 -0.32 -15.66
CA LEU A 657 -18.82 0.08 -16.96
C LEU A 657 -19.53 -0.55 -18.17
N GLY A 658 -20.29 -1.63 -17.96
CA GLY A 658 -20.97 -2.41 -19.00
C GLY A 658 -20.05 -3.23 -19.89
N ARG A 659 -18.73 -3.01 -19.84
CA ARG A 659 -17.72 -3.66 -20.68
C ARG A 659 -16.33 -3.63 -20.04
N LEU A 660 -15.55 -4.68 -20.27
CA LEU A 660 -14.18 -4.85 -19.76
C LEU A 660 -13.29 -5.55 -20.80
N SER A 661 -12.02 -5.19 -20.77
CA SER A 661 -10.95 -5.89 -21.50
C SER A 661 -9.84 -6.17 -20.49
N LEU A 662 -9.58 -7.44 -20.22
CA LEU A 662 -8.73 -7.88 -19.13
C LEU A 662 -7.51 -8.65 -19.65
N LYS A 663 -6.34 -8.39 -19.08
CA LYS A 663 -5.09 -9.11 -19.37
C LYS A 663 -4.55 -9.77 -18.10
N PRO A 664 -4.77 -11.09 -17.93
CA PRO A 664 -4.14 -11.87 -16.89
C PRO A 664 -2.61 -11.83 -16.96
N LEU A 665 -1.97 -11.86 -15.79
CA LEU A 665 -0.52 -12.04 -15.69
C LEU A 665 -0.09 -13.38 -16.32
N PRO A 666 1.13 -13.48 -16.87
CA PRO A 666 1.63 -14.71 -17.49
C PRO A 666 1.52 -15.93 -16.57
N GLN A 667 1.34 -17.11 -17.18
CA GLN A 667 1.20 -18.40 -16.50
C GLN A 667 -0.03 -18.55 -15.58
N SER A 668 -0.97 -17.60 -15.64
CA SER A 668 -2.24 -17.68 -14.92
C SER A 668 -3.04 -18.94 -15.32
N ALA A 669 -3.78 -19.51 -14.36
CA ALA A 669 -4.75 -20.59 -14.61
C ALA A 669 -6.07 -20.07 -15.23
N SER A 670 -5.97 -19.11 -16.16
CA SER A 670 -7.04 -18.47 -16.93
C SER A 670 -6.67 -18.45 -18.42
N PRO A 671 -7.59 -18.08 -19.33
CA PRO A 671 -7.22 -17.65 -20.68
C PRO A 671 -6.23 -16.48 -20.64
N ASP A 672 -5.49 -16.28 -21.72
CA ASP A 672 -4.44 -15.26 -21.81
C ASP A 672 -5.03 -13.83 -21.89
N ILE A 673 -6.28 -13.71 -22.35
CA ILE A 673 -7.06 -12.46 -22.41
C ILE A 673 -8.51 -12.79 -22.05
N LEU A 674 -9.20 -11.86 -21.39
CA LEU A 674 -10.62 -11.96 -21.10
C LEU A 674 -11.37 -10.68 -21.49
N LEU A 675 -12.32 -10.78 -22.43
CA LEU A 675 -13.15 -9.68 -22.88
C LEU A 675 -14.58 -9.89 -22.40
N ILE A 676 -15.20 -8.87 -21.84
CA ILE A 676 -16.52 -8.97 -21.23
C ILE A 676 -17.38 -7.80 -21.68
N THR A 677 -18.62 -8.06 -22.03
CA THR A 677 -19.58 -7.01 -22.40
C THR A 677 -21.01 -7.43 -22.11
N MET A 678 -21.89 -6.47 -21.88
CA MET A 678 -23.32 -6.70 -21.77
C MET A 678 -23.95 -6.61 -23.14
N LEU A 679 -24.63 -7.68 -23.57
CA LEU A 679 -25.35 -7.71 -24.83
C LEU A 679 -26.66 -6.89 -24.74
N PRO A 680 -27.20 -6.41 -25.89
CA PRO A 680 -28.46 -5.66 -25.91
C PRO A 680 -29.67 -6.40 -25.30
N ASP A 681 -29.63 -7.73 -25.28
CA ASP A 681 -30.67 -8.58 -24.69
C ASP A 681 -30.51 -8.80 -23.18
N GLY A 682 -29.53 -8.13 -22.55
CA GLY A 682 -29.25 -8.19 -21.12
C GLY A 682 -28.37 -9.37 -20.69
N ARG A 683 -27.97 -10.26 -21.61
CA ARG A 683 -27.03 -11.34 -21.28
C ARG A 683 -25.60 -10.80 -21.16
N LYS A 684 -24.81 -11.41 -20.28
CA LYS A 684 -23.37 -11.18 -20.19
C LYS A 684 -22.67 -12.01 -21.27
N LEU A 685 -21.90 -11.38 -22.17
CA LEU A 685 -20.97 -12.08 -23.06
C LEU A 685 -19.58 -12.06 -22.43
N MET A 686 -19.00 -13.25 -22.26
CA MET A 686 -17.64 -13.44 -21.77
C MET A 686 -16.84 -14.19 -22.84
N VAL A 687 -15.75 -13.58 -23.31
CA VAL A 687 -14.89 -14.12 -24.36
C VAL A 687 -13.50 -14.35 -23.77
N GLY A 688 -13.13 -15.61 -23.57
CA GLY A 688 -11.76 -16.00 -23.27
C GLY A 688 -10.97 -16.09 -24.57
N VAL A 689 -9.83 -15.41 -24.68
CA VAL A 689 -8.93 -15.59 -25.82
C VAL A 689 -7.65 -16.26 -25.32
N ALA A 690 -7.42 -17.48 -25.80
CA ALA A 690 -6.18 -18.20 -25.63
C ALA A 690 -5.32 -17.99 -26.88
N VAL A 691 -4.20 -17.32 -26.72
CA VAL A 691 -3.25 -17.08 -27.80
C VAL A 691 -2.13 -18.10 -27.65
N LYS A 692 -1.92 -18.92 -28.69
CA LYS A 692 -1.11 -20.13 -28.62
C LYS A 692 -0.22 -20.28 -29.85
N SER A 693 0.83 -21.07 -29.66
CA SER A 693 1.92 -21.25 -30.61
C SER A 693 2.62 -19.94 -30.95
N TYR A 694 3.86 -19.81 -30.49
CA TYR A 694 4.77 -18.71 -30.81
C TYR A 694 6.07 -19.30 -31.35
N THR A 695 5.88 -20.29 -32.24
CA THR A 695 6.82 -21.22 -32.90
C THR A 695 7.38 -22.40 -32.09
N GLY A 696 6.68 -22.84 -31.04
CA GLY A 696 6.85 -24.15 -30.37
C GLY A 696 5.98 -25.28 -30.97
N SER A 697 5.61 -26.30 -30.17
CA SER A 697 4.77 -27.42 -30.63
C SER A 697 3.36 -26.96 -31.04
N SER A 698 2.86 -27.48 -32.16
CA SER A 698 1.52 -27.15 -32.68
C SER A 698 0.38 -27.40 -31.69
N VAL A 699 -0.70 -26.60 -31.78
CA VAL A 699 -1.91 -26.76 -30.96
C VAL A 699 -2.57 -28.10 -31.26
N THR A 700 -2.73 -28.91 -30.21
CA THR A 700 -3.38 -30.23 -30.25
C THR A 700 -4.77 -30.16 -29.62
N LYS A 701 -5.59 -31.21 -29.78
CA LYS A 701 -6.86 -31.34 -29.03
C LYS A 701 -6.68 -31.19 -27.52
N LYS A 702 -5.61 -31.78 -26.97
CA LYS A 702 -5.26 -31.65 -25.54
C LYS A 702 -5.04 -30.18 -25.15
N THR A 703 -4.37 -29.40 -26.00
CA THR A 703 -4.18 -27.95 -25.76
C THR A 703 -5.52 -27.22 -25.69
N VAL A 704 -6.45 -27.51 -26.62
CA VAL A 704 -7.78 -26.91 -26.63
C VAL A 704 -8.57 -27.30 -25.36
N GLU A 705 -8.48 -28.55 -24.94
CA GLU A 705 -9.11 -29.06 -23.71
C GLU A 705 -8.54 -28.37 -22.45
N GLU A 706 -7.22 -28.18 -22.37
CA GLU A 706 -6.57 -27.47 -21.26
C GLU A 706 -7.05 -26.00 -21.16
N GLU A 707 -7.12 -25.29 -22.28
CA GLU A 707 -7.63 -23.90 -22.31
C GLU A 707 -9.13 -23.83 -22.02
N CYS A 708 -9.91 -24.80 -22.49
CA CYS A 708 -11.32 -24.95 -22.12
C CYS A 708 -11.50 -25.17 -20.62
N ASN A 709 -10.65 -25.99 -20.00
CA ASN A 709 -10.66 -26.20 -18.56
C ASN A 709 -10.30 -24.94 -17.77
N LYS A 710 -9.30 -24.17 -18.22
CA LYS A 710 -8.96 -22.87 -17.62
C LYS A 710 -10.12 -21.89 -17.72
N PHE A 711 -10.76 -21.80 -18.89
CA PHE A 711 -11.89 -20.91 -19.08
C PHE A 711 -13.10 -21.34 -18.27
N ASN A 712 -13.47 -22.62 -18.26
CA ASN A 712 -14.56 -23.16 -17.45
C ASN A 712 -14.39 -22.85 -15.96
N ARG A 713 -13.16 -22.88 -15.42
CA ARG A 713 -12.90 -22.49 -14.03
C ARG A 713 -13.29 -21.04 -13.75
N MET A 714 -13.18 -20.16 -14.74
CA MET A 714 -13.59 -18.76 -14.65
C MET A 714 -15.11 -18.55 -14.68
N LEU A 715 -15.86 -19.54 -15.14
CA LEU A 715 -17.29 -19.44 -15.38
C LEU A 715 -18.06 -19.93 -14.14
N GLY A 716 -18.56 -18.99 -13.34
CA GLY A 716 -19.43 -19.26 -12.19
C GLY A 716 -20.91 -19.45 -12.56
N SER A 717 -21.74 -19.88 -11.60
CA SER A 717 -23.13 -20.29 -11.81
C SER A 717 -24.18 -19.15 -11.76
N SER A 718 -23.77 -17.88 -11.79
CA SER A 718 -24.56 -16.76 -11.24
C SER A 718 -25.37 -15.93 -12.27
N MET A 719 -25.05 -15.96 -13.56
CA MET A 719 -25.78 -15.20 -14.59
C MET A 719 -26.03 -16.00 -15.88
N VAL A 720 -27.11 -15.65 -16.60
CA VAL A 720 -27.31 -16.10 -17.98
C VAL A 720 -26.22 -15.48 -18.85
N SER A 721 -25.17 -16.26 -19.09
CA SER A 721 -23.98 -15.83 -19.82
C SER A 721 -23.87 -16.55 -21.15
N LEU A 722 -23.43 -15.82 -22.19
CA LEU A 722 -22.87 -16.42 -23.39
C LEU A 722 -21.35 -16.45 -23.23
N ASN A 723 -20.76 -17.65 -23.23
CA ASN A 723 -19.35 -17.87 -22.98
C ASN A 723 -18.68 -18.43 -24.22
N VAL A 724 -17.75 -17.67 -24.79
CA VAL A 724 -17.04 -18.02 -26.01
C VAL A 724 -15.55 -18.18 -25.69
N LEU A 725 -14.97 -19.32 -26.06
CA LEU A 725 -13.53 -19.49 -26.03
C LEU A 725 -12.98 -19.34 -27.45
N ILE A 726 -12.03 -18.44 -27.64
CA ILE A 726 -11.31 -18.26 -28.89
C ILE A 726 -9.89 -18.75 -28.68
N VAL A 727 -9.48 -19.76 -29.45
CA VAL A 727 -8.10 -20.25 -29.50
C VAL A 727 -7.43 -19.71 -30.76
N CYS A 728 -6.67 -18.64 -30.62
CA CYS A 728 -5.87 -18.04 -31.68
C CYS A 728 -4.53 -18.77 -31.75
N ALA A 729 -4.20 -19.40 -32.88
CA ALA A 729 -2.90 -20.07 -32.99
C ALA A 729 -2.15 -19.89 -34.28
N THR A 730 -0.82 -19.78 -34.16
CA THR A 730 0.11 -19.72 -35.31
C THR A 730 0.54 -21.09 -35.84
N ALA A 731 0.13 -22.17 -35.18
CA ALA A 731 0.31 -23.53 -35.68
C ALA A 731 -0.72 -24.48 -35.05
N PHE A 732 -1.37 -25.27 -35.89
CA PHE A 732 -2.27 -26.36 -35.48
C PHE A 732 -1.70 -27.71 -35.91
N ALA A 733 -1.95 -28.75 -35.09
CA ALA A 733 -1.61 -30.11 -35.45
C ALA A 733 -2.41 -30.59 -36.66
N LYS A 734 -1.87 -31.54 -37.42
CA LYS A 734 -2.48 -32.05 -38.67
C LYS A 734 -3.93 -32.53 -38.51
N GLU A 735 -4.31 -32.95 -37.29
CA GLU A 735 -5.67 -33.36 -36.95
C GLU A 735 -6.72 -32.27 -37.14
N PHE A 736 -6.34 -30.99 -37.13
CA PHE A 736 -7.25 -29.86 -37.37
C PHE A 736 -7.38 -29.46 -38.84
N ASN A 737 -6.57 -30.01 -39.75
CA ASN A 737 -6.58 -29.62 -41.17
C ASN A 737 -7.97 -29.76 -41.80
N VAL A 738 -8.70 -30.84 -41.46
CA VAL A 738 -10.05 -31.10 -41.98
C VAL A 738 -11.04 -30.02 -41.52
N MET A 739 -10.87 -29.47 -40.30
CA MET A 739 -11.74 -28.42 -39.77
C MET A 739 -11.54 -27.08 -40.49
N PHE A 740 -10.33 -26.83 -40.99
CA PHE A 740 -10.00 -25.64 -41.77
C PHE A 740 -10.15 -25.83 -43.28
N THR A 741 -10.70 -26.93 -43.77
CA THR A 741 -10.89 -27.13 -45.22
C THR A 741 -12.31 -26.75 -45.63
N ASN A 742 -12.45 -25.70 -46.45
CA ASN A 742 -13.74 -25.31 -47.03
C ASN A 742 -14.18 -26.29 -48.12
N ARG A 743 -15.46 -26.25 -48.50
CA ARG A 743 -16.04 -27.11 -49.55
C ARG A 743 -15.41 -26.92 -50.92
N ASP A 744 -14.84 -25.76 -51.18
CA ASP A 744 -14.14 -25.39 -52.41
C ASP A 744 -12.63 -25.73 -52.37
N GLY A 745 -12.15 -26.35 -51.29
CA GLY A 745 -10.74 -26.69 -51.10
C GLY A 745 -9.86 -25.56 -50.57
N THR A 746 -10.43 -24.37 -50.30
CA THR A 746 -9.69 -23.27 -49.67
C THR A 746 -9.50 -23.50 -48.18
N THR A 747 -8.48 -22.89 -47.59
CA THR A 747 -8.25 -22.95 -46.14
C THR A 747 -9.07 -21.89 -45.41
N ALA A 748 -10.01 -22.30 -44.56
CA ALA A 748 -10.77 -21.45 -43.68
C ALA A 748 -9.86 -20.80 -42.63
N LYS A 749 -10.12 -19.52 -42.32
CA LYS A 749 -9.39 -18.78 -41.29
C LYS A 749 -9.97 -18.98 -39.89
N SER A 750 -11.12 -19.65 -39.79
CA SER A 750 -11.69 -20.10 -38.52
C SER A 750 -12.48 -21.41 -38.64
N ALA A 751 -12.58 -22.12 -37.51
CA ALA A 751 -13.38 -23.33 -37.37
C ALA A 751 -14.07 -23.39 -36.01
N LEU A 752 -15.20 -24.09 -35.94
CA LEU A 752 -15.87 -24.40 -34.68
C LEU A 752 -15.35 -25.72 -34.14
N TYR A 753 -14.87 -25.72 -32.89
CA TYR A 753 -14.48 -26.93 -32.20
C TYR A 753 -15.65 -27.45 -31.36
N PRO A 754 -15.95 -28.76 -31.38
CA PRO A 754 -17.01 -29.32 -30.55
C PRO A 754 -16.74 -29.05 -29.07
N SER A 755 -17.68 -28.41 -28.37
CA SER A 755 -17.51 -28.06 -26.95
C SER A 755 -17.44 -29.29 -26.02
N GLY A 756 -17.90 -30.47 -26.47
CA GLY A 756 -17.89 -31.69 -25.65
C GLY A 756 -18.74 -31.54 -24.38
N ASP A 757 -18.35 -32.24 -23.30
CA ASP A 757 -18.97 -32.13 -21.95
C ASP A 757 -18.58 -30.82 -21.21
N ALA A 758 -18.16 -29.76 -21.92
CA ALA A 758 -17.86 -28.47 -21.30
C ALA A 758 -19.13 -27.85 -20.71
N ALA A 759 -19.26 -27.91 -19.38
CA ALA A 759 -20.49 -27.55 -18.67
C ALA A 759 -20.95 -26.09 -18.89
N TYR A 760 -20.04 -25.16 -19.22
CA TYR A 760 -20.34 -23.72 -19.26
C TYR A 760 -19.91 -22.97 -20.52
N VAL A 761 -19.10 -23.57 -21.42
CA VAL A 761 -18.65 -22.91 -22.67
C VAL A 761 -19.66 -23.17 -23.78
N ASN A 762 -20.22 -22.10 -24.34
CA ASN A 762 -21.24 -22.20 -25.39
C ASN A 762 -20.64 -22.39 -26.79
N GLU A 763 -19.47 -21.82 -27.04
CA GLU A 763 -18.82 -21.88 -28.36
C GLU A 763 -17.30 -21.89 -28.21
N ILE A 764 -16.62 -22.77 -28.94
CA ILE A 764 -15.16 -22.79 -29.05
C ILE A 764 -14.79 -22.49 -30.50
N ILE A 765 -14.10 -21.38 -30.72
CA ILE A 765 -13.64 -20.90 -32.03
C ILE A 765 -12.14 -21.12 -32.13
N LEU A 766 -11.69 -21.86 -33.14
CA LEU A 766 -10.29 -21.95 -33.51
C LEU A 766 -10.01 -20.87 -34.57
N LEU A 767 -9.16 -19.90 -34.27
CA LEU A 767 -8.71 -18.88 -35.22
C LEU A 767 -7.33 -19.26 -35.78
N ASN A 768 -7.27 -19.43 -37.09
CA ASN A 768 -6.10 -19.88 -37.80
C ASN A 768 -5.20 -18.70 -38.20
N LEU A 769 -4.14 -18.49 -37.41
CA LEU A 769 -3.09 -17.52 -37.68
C LEU A 769 -1.82 -18.19 -38.21
N SER A 770 -1.94 -19.39 -38.80
CA SER A 770 -0.77 -20.20 -39.17
C SER A 770 0.01 -19.66 -40.37
N THR A 771 -0.66 -18.95 -41.28
CA THR A 771 -0.02 -18.34 -42.45
C THR A 771 0.22 -16.85 -42.23
N SER A 772 1.29 -16.32 -42.85
CA SER A 772 1.58 -14.88 -42.85
C SER A 772 0.42 -14.08 -43.45
N GLU A 773 -0.26 -14.60 -44.48
CA GLU A 773 -1.46 -14.00 -45.05
C GLU A 773 -2.61 -13.90 -44.04
N SER A 774 -2.85 -14.96 -43.26
CA SER A 774 -3.90 -14.94 -42.23
C SER A 774 -3.57 -13.96 -41.12
N ARG A 775 -2.29 -13.88 -40.71
CA ARG A 775 -1.82 -12.88 -39.76
C ARG A 775 -1.98 -11.46 -40.30
N ALA A 776 -1.53 -11.22 -41.53
CA ALA A 776 -1.61 -9.91 -42.17
C ALA A 776 -3.05 -9.43 -42.28
N GLU A 777 -3.98 -10.34 -42.61
CA GLU A 777 -5.40 -10.02 -42.63
C GLU A 777 -5.99 -9.76 -41.25
N PHE A 778 -5.73 -10.66 -40.30
CA PHE A 778 -6.26 -10.52 -38.95
C PHE A 778 -5.84 -9.19 -38.32
N PHE A 779 -4.56 -8.80 -38.45
CA PHE A 779 -4.02 -7.55 -37.90
C PHE A 779 -4.21 -6.33 -38.80
N GLY A 780 -4.79 -6.47 -39.99
CA GLY A 780 -5.08 -5.35 -40.90
C GLY A 780 -3.83 -4.68 -41.47
N ILE A 781 -2.78 -5.46 -41.73
CA ILE A 781 -1.45 -5.02 -42.20
C ILE A 781 -1.09 -5.56 -43.59
N GLN A 782 -2.08 -6.05 -44.36
CA GLN A 782 -1.88 -6.67 -45.69
C GLN A 782 -1.10 -5.79 -46.68
N GLU A 783 -1.26 -4.48 -46.57
CA GLU A 783 -0.62 -3.50 -47.47
C GLU A 783 0.72 -2.97 -46.94
N ASN A 784 1.13 -3.34 -45.71
CA ASN A 784 2.33 -2.84 -45.06
C ASN A 784 3.35 -3.97 -44.85
N VAL A 785 4.28 -4.11 -45.80
CA VAL A 785 5.31 -5.17 -45.81
C VAL A 785 6.22 -5.09 -44.58
N VAL A 786 6.61 -3.89 -44.16
CA VAL A 786 7.47 -3.68 -42.99
C VAL A 786 6.79 -4.20 -41.72
N LEU A 787 5.49 -3.89 -41.56
CA LEU A 787 4.72 -4.39 -40.42
C LEU A 787 4.57 -5.91 -40.41
N GLN A 788 4.42 -6.51 -41.59
CA GLN A 788 4.38 -7.97 -41.72
C GLN A 788 5.72 -8.57 -41.27
N GLU A 789 6.85 -8.05 -41.77
CA GLU A 789 8.18 -8.50 -41.39
C GLU A 789 8.44 -8.37 -39.89
N THR A 790 8.03 -7.25 -39.27
CA THR A 790 8.14 -7.03 -37.82
C THR A 790 7.33 -8.05 -37.04
N LEU A 791 6.08 -8.30 -37.43
CA LEU A 791 5.23 -9.31 -36.80
C LEU A 791 5.85 -10.71 -36.89
N GLU A 792 6.42 -11.07 -38.04
CA GLU A 792 7.14 -12.34 -38.21
C GLU A 792 8.40 -12.42 -37.33
N SER A 793 9.07 -11.30 -37.07
CA SER A 793 10.22 -11.25 -36.16
C SER A 793 9.83 -11.55 -34.71
N VAL A 794 8.74 -10.95 -34.21
CA VAL A 794 8.20 -11.20 -32.86
C VAL A 794 7.91 -12.69 -32.65
N LEU A 795 7.30 -13.32 -33.65
CA LEU A 795 6.97 -14.75 -33.62
C LEU A 795 8.19 -15.67 -33.69
N LYS A 796 9.34 -15.21 -34.22
CA LYS A 796 10.59 -15.97 -34.23
C LYS A 796 11.36 -15.85 -32.91
N GLN A 797 11.32 -14.68 -32.26
CA GLN A 797 12.07 -14.40 -31.03
C GLN A 797 11.47 -15.05 -29.78
N THR A 798 10.24 -15.53 -29.87
CA THR A 798 9.54 -16.33 -28.86
C THR A 798 10.07 -17.76 -28.67
N ARG A 799 11.20 -18.13 -29.33
CA ARG A 799 11.83 -19.46 -29.32
C ARG A 799 12.72 -19.79 -28.13
N VAL A 800 13.10 -18.83 -27.29
CA VAL A 800 14.14 -19.09 -26.26
C VAL A 800 13.53 -19.90 -25.13
N ASP A 801 13.74 -21.22 -25.21
CA ASP A 801 13.56 -22.15 -24.10
C ASP A 801 14.27 -21.61 -22.85
N THR A 802 13.60 -21.77 -21.72
CA THR A 802 14.10 -21.57 -20.36
C THR A 802 15.46 -22.26 -20.13
N VAL A 803 16.57 -21.59 -20.43
CA VAL A 803 17.91 -21.90 -19.90
C VAL A 803 18.68 -20.59 -19.79
N LEU A 804 19.00 -20.19 -18.55
CA LEU A 804 20.04 -19.20 -18.27
C LEU A 804 21.31 -19.60 -19.03
N PRO A 805 21.95 -18.73 -19.84
CA PRO A 805 23.26 -19.06 -20.37
C PRO A 805 24.27 -18.99 -19.23
N VAL A 806 24.63 -20.16 -18.71
CA VAL A 806 25.90 -20.36 -18.04
C VAL A 806 26.97 -20.34 -19.13
N ALA A 807 27.81 -19.31 -19.05
CA ALA A 807 29.16 -19.12 -19.59
C ALA A 807 29.67 -19.98 -20.76
N GLU A 808 30.18 -19.33 -21.80
CA GLU A 808 31.42 -19.78 -22.46
C GLU A 808 32.46 -18.66 -22.43
N ILE A 809 33.50 -18.93 -21.65
CA ILE A 809 34.83 -18.33 -21.70
C ILE A 809 35.40 -18.59 -23.10
N ILE A 810 35.89 -17.54 -23.77
CA ILE A 810 36.83 -17.71 -24.88
C ILE A 810 38.15 -17.04 -24.45
N GLU A 811 39.10 -17.90 -24.09
CA GLU A 811 40.53 -17.61 -24.09
C GLU A 811 41.06 -17.50 -25.54
N GLY A 812 42.06 -16.62 -25.74
CA GLY A 812 42.92 -16.52 -26.93
C GLY A 812 42.51 -15.39 -27.88
N GLU A 813 43.31 -14.33 -28.10
CA GLU A 813 44.78 -14.24 -28.21
C GLU A 813 45.49 -13.42 -27.12
#